data_AF-A0A0C7MRB5-F1
#
_entry.id   AF-A0A0C7MRB5-F1
#
_cell.length_a   1.000
_cell.length_b   1.000
_cell.length_c   1.000
_cell.angle_alpha   90.00
_cell.angle_beta   90.00
_cell.angle_gamma   90.00
#
_symmetry.space_group_name_H-M   'P 1'
#
loop_
_entity.id
_entity.type
_entity.pdbx_description
1 polymer ?
#
loop_
_entity_poly.entity_id
_entity_poly.type
_entity_poly.pdbx_seq_one_letter_code
_entity_poly.pdbx_strand_id
1 'polypeptide(L)'
;MEQSNKEHRKGRDKATAKKKLHTQGHNAKAFAVSAPGKMAKAMQRTSDVNERKLHVPMVDRTPEDDPPPVIVAVVGPPGTGKTTLIKSLVRRMTKSSLTEVNGPITVVSGKRRRLTFLECPADDLNSMVDVAKVADLVLLMMDGNFGFEMETMEFLNLAQHHGMPRVLGVATHLDLFKSQSTLRASKKRLKHRFWTEVYQGAKLFYLSGVVNGRYPDREILNLSRFISVMKFRPLKWRNEHPYLLADRLTDITHPQLLESKGKHVDRKVALYGYLHGSALPAMAGARVHLAGVGDYSISHVEKLPDPCPTPYFQQKQDEYEREKMKEDGGAGSGAPRRRKRLDDKQKLIYAPMSDVGGVLMDKDAVFIDVGSKNGEGASFVPGQEKGEGEKLVTSLQSAERGIAEGFDGVGLQLFSNGQELHADDQQLNSSASEEENSDNGIDVGRQNLRKPRIYGKSVQEADADVDELASDDEDENGDFGDDDDDESRQRKMVNIDFPSGNGDFVDAHTDSEFELSDHEQDIWTHSTASKLEGSNNRRRKWDIGKLIYMDNIAPSDCLKRWKGEIDQGTEDDDESQEDEDFFQKKDTTRTTASCADDDLEKFKPHFETFKKLIAKWPNMDRIKNRLIGSSKPPSTGVADADEDEEAYGDFEDLEETNGEGAESGVNEDNTSHDDSDGNESDGSFADFDKEEKKSLSTEQEREENAAKKENLRLQFEMEEGDNFKEEDPNNEYDTWYELQKAKMAKQMEINNAELEDMTPEQRQKIEGYRAGSYVRIVFDNLPMEFVENFNPKYPIIMGGLLPAEMKFGIIKARIRRHRWHKKILKTNDPLVLSLGWRRFQTLPIYTTSDSRTRNRMLKYTPEHSYCFASFYGPLCSPNTTFCGIQVVANSDTTGSFRIAATGIVEEIDASVEIVKKLKLVGYPYKIFRNTAFIKDMFSSAMEVARFEGAQIKTVSGIRGEIKRALSKPEGHFRATFEDKILLSDVIVLRSWYPVHIKKFYNPVTSLLLQNKTEWKGLRLTGQIRAAMNLETPMNPDSAYKKVERAERRFNGLKIPSSIQKSLPFKSQVHQMKPQKKKTYMAKRAVVLGGEEKKARSFMQKVLTVSSAKEEKKKVKNQDARKERLKKLAKLEEIKTEKDKERKKRYFQGEGKKRQHTDSSTDRGSNKRR
;
A
#
# COMPACT_ATOMS: atom_id res chain seq x y z
N MET A 1 -90.71 -32.72 -2.59
CA MET A 1 -90.15 -31.99 -3.75
C MET A 1 -89.15 -31.00 -3.19
N GLU A 2 -87.94 -30.95 -3.73
CA GLU A 2 -86.94 -29.95 -3.29
C GLU A 2 -86.62 -29.03 -4.47
N GLN A 3 -86.80 -27.73 -4.28
CA GLN A 3 -86.47 -26.73 -5.29
C GLN A 3 -85.00 -26.32 -5.12
N SER A 4 -84.17 -26.66 -6.11
CA SER A 4 -82.76 -26.26 -6.16
C SER A 4 -82.62 -24.78 -6.54
N ASN A 5 -82.84 -23.90 -5.56
CA ASN A 5 -82.59 -22.47 -5.70
C ASN A 5 -81.11 -22.23 -6.05
N LYS A 6 -80.87 -21.53 -7.16
CA LYS A 6 -79.52 -21.18 -7.60
C LYS A 6 -78.98 -20.04 -6.74
N GLU A 7 -77.81 -20.24 -6.13
CA GLU A 7 -77.10 -19.14 -5.49
C GLU A 7 -76.78 -18.04 -6.51
N HIS A 8 -76.93 -16.79 -6.07
CA HIS A 8 -76.54 -15.62 -6.84
C HIS A 8 -75.07 -15.29 -6.61
N ARG A 9 -74.42 -14.74 -7.63
CA ARG A 9 -72.99 -14.41 -7.58
C ARG A 9 -72.73 -13.29 -6.55
N LYS A 10 -72.06 -13.63 -5.44
CA LYS A 10 -71.53 -12.62 -4.49
C LYS A 10 -70.65 -11.58 -5.21
N GLY A 11 -70.66 -10.35 -4.68
CA GLY A 11 -69.93 -9.21 -5.25
C GLY A 11 -68.44 -9.51 -5.41
N ARG A 12 -67.80 -8.97 -6.47
CA ARG A 12 -66.39 -9.25 -6.71
C ARG A 12 -65.52 -8.39 -5.80
N ASP A 13 -64.76 -9.03 -4.92
CA ASP A 13 -63.88 -8.34 -3.99
C ASP A 13 -62.85 -7.42 -4.65
N LYS A 14 -62.37 -6.47 -3.84
CA LYS A 14 -62.01 -5.09 -4.24
C LYS A 14 -60.80 -4.94 -5.18
N ALA A 15 -60.30 -6.03 -5.76
CA ALA A 15 -59.24 -6.13 -6.77
C ALA A 15 -59.60 -5.46 -8.12
N THR A 16 -59.55 -4.13 -8.14
CA THR A 16 -59.59 -3.30 -9.36
C THR A 16 -58.30 -2.47 -9.47
N ALA A 17 -57.83 -2.22 -10.69
CA ALA A 17 -56.65 -1.37 -10.92
C ALA A 17 -56.87 0.08 -10.42
N LYS A 18 -58.12 0.55 -10.35
CA LYS A 18 -58.45 1.84 -9.72
C LYS A 18 -58.16 1.81 -8.22
N LYS A 19 -58.60 0.77 -7.49
CA LYS A 19 -58.35 0.63 -6.05
C LYS A 19 -56.88 0.33 -5.75
N LYS A 20 -56.17 -0.48 -6.53
CA LYS A 20 -54.70 -0.68 -6.38
C LYS A 20 -53.83 0.58 -6.54
N LEU A 21 -54.39 1.69 -7.03
CA LEU A 21 -53.74 3.02 -7.12
C LEU A 21 -54.27 4.01 -6.07
N HIS A 22 -55.16 3.56 -5.18
CA HIS A 22 -55.78 4.29 -4.08
C HIS A 22 -55.73 3.48 -2.76
N THR A 23 -54.95 2.38 -2.72
CA THR A 23 -54.69 1.56 -1.52
C THR A 23 -53.44 2.00 -0.75
N GLN A 24 -52.62 2.86 -1.33
CA GLN A 24 -51.66 3.64 -0.55
C GLN A 24 -52.39 4.87 -0.01
N GLY A 25 -51.98 5.38 1.15
CA GLY A 25 -52.61 6.54 1.81
C GLY A 25 -52.54 7.86 1.03
N HIS A 26 -51.88 7.87 -0.14
CA HIS A 26 -51.84 8.99 -1.07
C HIS A 26 -52.28 8.55 -2.47
N ASN A 27 -52.89 9.47 -3.24
CA ASN A 27 -53.42 9.18 -4.57
C ASN A 27 -52.30 9.07 -5.63
N ALA A 28 -51.82 7.86 -5.89
CA ALA A 28 -50.71 7.58 -6.83
C ALA A 28 -50.95 8.06 -8.29
N LYS A 29 -52.18 8.45 -8.66
CA LYS A 29 -52.46 9.08 -9.97
C LYS A 29 -52.21 10.58 -10.00
N ALA A 30 -52.31 11.25 -8.84
CA ALA A 30 -52.00 12.67 -8.72
C ALA A 30 -50.49 12.91 -8.75
N PHE A 31 -49.71 12.02 -8.12
CA PHE A 31 -48.24 12.02 -8.12
C PHE A 31 -47.64 11.45 -9.43
N ALA A 32 -48.25 11.76 -10.57
CA ALA A 32 -47.79 11.35 -11.89
C ALA A 32 -46.98 12.49 -12.57
N VAL A 33 -45.95 12.12 -13.34
CA VAL A 33 -45.04 13.09 -13.99
C VAL A 33 -45.50 13.42 -15.40
N SER A 34 -45.59 14.71 -15.72
CA SER A 34 -46.13 15.25 -16.98
C SER A 34 -45.37 14.86 -18.26
N ALA A 35 -44.09 14.45 -18.16
CA ALA A 35 -43.23 14.14 -19.29
C ALA A 35 -42.45 12.82 -19.09
N PRO A 36 -43.11 11.65 -19.04
CA PRO A 36 -42.48 10.38 -18.67
C PRO A 36 -41.32 9.98 -19.60
N GLY A 37 -41.41 10.26 -20.91
CA GLY A 37 -40.30 10.01 -21.85
C GLY A 37 -39.09 10.94 -21.67
N LYS A 38 -39.27 12.13 -21.08
CA LYS A 38 -38.16 13.03 -20.69
C LYS A 38 -37.57 12.57 -19.36
N MET A 39 -38.42 12.21 -18.40
CA MET A 39 -38.04 11.65 -17.10
C MET A 39 -37.20 10.39 -17.26
N ALA A 40 -37.65 9.40 -18.04
CA ALA A 40 -36.91 8.15 -18.24
C ALA A 40 -35.50 8.38 -18.83
N LYS A 41 -35.36 9.27 -19.82
CA LYS A 41 -34.04 9.64 -20.38
C LYS A 41 -33.16 10.39 -19.38
N ALA A 42 -33.75 11.21 -18.52
CA ALA A 42 -33.03 11.89 -17.45
C ALA A 42 -32.57 10.90 -16.36
N MET A 43 -33.44 9.99 -15.91
CA MET A 43 -33.12 8.95 -14.93
C MET A 43 -32.01 8.03 -15.44
N GLN A 44 -32.10 7.54 -16.68
CA GLN A 44 -31.03 6.76 -17.32
C GLN A 44 -29.70 7.52 -17.31
N ARG A 45 -29.69 8.76 -17.79
CA ARG A 45 -28.47 9.59 -17.80
C ARG A 45 -27.93 9.87 -16.40
N THR A 46 -28.79 10.08 -15.40
CA THR A 46 -28.36 10.30 -14.01
C THR A 46 -27.80 9.03 -13.39
N SER A 47 -28.39 7.86 -13.67
CA SER A 47 -27.84 6.56 -13.29
C SER A 47 -26.45 6.33 -13.92
N ASP A 48 -26.33 6.48 -15.24
CA ASP A 48 -25.05 6.41 -15.98
C ASP A 48 -23.98 7.37 -15.41
N VAL A 49 -24.38 8.54 -14.92
CA VAL A 49 -23.47 9.54 -14.36
C VAL A 49 -23.11 9.23 -12.91
N ASN A 50 -24.04 8.71 -12.10
CA ASN A 50 -23.79 8.29 -10.73
C ASN A 50 -22.91 7.03 -10.68
N GLU A 51 -23.19 6.02 -11.51
CA GLU A 51 -22.34 4.82 -11.64
C GLU A 51 -20.89 5.19 -11.98
N ARG A 52 -20.67 6.20 -12.83
CA ARG A 52 -19.33 6.74 -13.15
C ARG A 52 -18.67 7.55 -12.03
N LYS A 53 -19.39 7.94 -10.96
CA LYS A 53 -18.80 8.50 -9.74
C LYS A 53 -18.30 7.41 -8.81
N LEU A 54 -18.88 6.21 -8.85
CA LEU A 54 -18.50 5.11 -7.98
C LEU A 54 -17.07 4.65 -8.33
N HIS A 55 -16.25 4.49 -7.29
CA HIS A 55 -14.88 4.01 -7.37
C HIS A 55 -14.67 2.94 -6.30
N VAL A 56 -13.54 2.23 -6.34
CA VAL A 56 -13.12 1.43 -5.18
C VAL A 56 -12.82 2.39 -4.02
N PRO A 57 -13.45 2.25 -2.84
CA PRO A 57 -13.11 3.04 -1.66
C PRO A 57 -11.68 2.69 -1.23
N MET A 58 -10.88 3.72 -0.90
CA MET A 58 -9.50 3.58 -0.45
C MET A 58 -9.23 4.65 0.61
N VAL A 59 -8.48 4.31 1.65
CA VAL A 59 -8.05 5.25 2.69
C VAL A 59 -7.09 6.26 2.09
N ASP A 60 -7.36 7.55 2.28
CA ASP A 60 -6.34 8.58 2.08
C ASP A 60 -5.58 8.81 3.40
N ARG A 61 -4.26 8.85 3.34
CA ARG A 61 -3.38 9.03 4.52
C ARG A 61 -2.59 10.34 4.49
N THR A 62 -2.79 11.20 3.49
CA THR A 62 -2.15 12.52 3.46
C THR A 62 -2.76 13.43 4.54
N PRO A 63 -1.97 14.04 5.45
CA PRO A 63 -2.50 14.98 6.44
C PRO A 63 -3.19 16.19 5.81
N GLU A 64 -4.28 16.67 6.44
CA GLU A 64 -5.05 17.81 5.92
C GLU A 64 -4.48 19.19 6.32
N ASP A 65 -3.80 19.29 7.48
CA ASP A 65 -3.20 20.53 7.98
C ASP A 65 -2.04 21.04 7.11
N ASP A 66 -0.97 20.25 7.05
CA ASP A 66 0.26 20.57 6.33
C ASP A 66 0.72 19.38 5.49
N PRO A 67 0.12 19.19 4.29
CA PRO A 67 0.51 18.10 3.39
C PRO A 67 1.92 18.31 2.83
N PRO A 68 2.69 17.22 2.58
CA PRO A 68 4.01 17.32 1.95
C PRO A 68 3.95 17.98 0.57
N PRO A 69 5.06 18.56 0.10
CA PRO A 69 5.08 19.22 -1.21
C PRO A 69 4.83 18.19 -2.32
N VAL A 70 3.93 18.51 -3.24
CA VAL A 70 3.54 17.57 -4.30
C VAL A 70 4.71 17.37 -5.25
N ILE A 71 5.13 16.12 -5.48
CA ILE A 71 6.30 15.84 -6.31
C ILE A 71 5.90 15.93 -7.79
N VAL A 72 6.49 16.90 -8.49
CA VAL A 72 6.29 17.22 -9.90
C VAL A 72 7.53 16.84 -10.70
N ALA A 73 7.52 15.62 -11.26
CA ALA A 73 8.61 15.15 -12.11
C ALA A 73 8.49 15.73 -13.53
N VAL A 74 9.57 16.36 -14.00
CA VAL A 74 9.73 16.75 -15.41
C VAL A 74 10.51 15.65 -16.12
N VAL A 75 9.83 14.92 -17.00
CA VAL A 75 10.36 13.72 -17.65
C VAL A 75 10.24 13.83 -19.16
N GLY A 76 11.30 13.51 -19.86
CA GLY A 76 11.33 13.46 -21.32
C GLY A 76 12.71 13.09 -21.85
N PRO A 77 12.83 12.96 -23.18
CA PRO A 77 14.07 12.60 -23.88
C PRO A 77 15.15 13.70 -23.72
N PRO A 78 16.42 13.38 -24.03
CA PRO A 78 17.50 14.37 -24.01
C PRO A 78 17.20 15.53 -24.99
N GLY A 79 17.68 16.73 -24.67
CA GLY A 79 17.51 17.92 -25.51
C GLY A 79 16.10 18.56 -25.52
N THR A 80 15.05 17.92 -25.01
CA THR A 80 13.65 18.39 -25.17
C THR A 80 13.22 19.62 -24.35
N GLY A 81 14.14 20.25 -23.60
CA GLY A 81 13.88 21.49 -22.84
C GLY A 81 13.37 21.31 -21.41
N LYS A 82 13.68 20.17 -20.75
CA LYS A 82 13.32 19.90 -19.35
C LYS A 82 13.77 21.01 -18.38
N THR A 83 15.06 21.34 -18.43
CA THR A 83 15.71 22.32 -17.55
C THR A 83 15.20 23.74 -17.78
N THR A 84 14.95 24.12 -19.04
CA THR A 84 14.37 25.43 -19.40
C THR A 84 12.91 25.54 -18.98
N LEU A 85 12.15 24.43 -18.96
CA LEU A 85 10.80 24.41 -18.38
C LEU A 85 10.84 24.65 -16.87
N ILE A 86 11.72 23.98 -16.12
CA ILE A 86 11.85 24.18 -14.67
C ILE A 86 12.24 25.63 -14.37
N LYS A 87 13.28 26.16 -15.02
CA LYS A 87 13.69 27.57 -14.89
C LYS A 87 12.55 28.56 -15.18
N SER A 88 11.67 28.24 -16.13
CA SER A 88 10.51 29.08 -16.48
C SER A 88 9.38 28.96 -15.45
N LEU A 89 9.08 27.75 -14.96
CA LEU A 89 8.05 27.50 -13.94
C LEU A 89 8.42 28.11 -12.59
N VAL A 90 9.66 27.87 -12.12
CA VAL A 90 10.17 28.42 -10.86
C VAL A 90 10.10 29.94 -10.90
N ARG A 91 10.70 30.59 -11.91
CA ARG A 91 10.63 32.07 -12.07
C ARG A 91 9.19 32.59 -12.12
N ARG A 92 8.25 31.85 -12.71
CA ARG A 92 6.83 32.26 -12.74
C ARG A 92 6.14 32.16 -11.37
N MET A 93 6.59 31.25 -10.49
CA MET A 93 6.05 31.08 -9.14
C MET A 93 6.75 31.96 -8.10
N THR A 94 8.07 32.08 -8.15
CA THR A 94 8.93 32.67 -7.09
C THR A 94 9.54 34.02 -7.45
N LYS A 95 9.45 34.44 -8.73
CA LYS A 95 10.16 35.59 -9.34
C LYS A 95 11.69 35.51 -9.40
N SER A 96 12.34 34.67 -8.59
CA SER A 96 13.78 34.40 -8.69
C SER A 96 14.16 33.73 -10.02
N SER A 97 15.45 33.65 -10.34
CA SER A 97 15.94 32.89 -11.50
C SER A 97 17.16 32.07 -11.14
N LEU A 98 17.13 30.80 -11.52
CA LEU A 98 18.20 29.83 -11.29
C LEU A 98 19.11 29.76 -12.53
N THR A 99 20.42 29.84 -12.36
CA THR A 99 21.43 29.62 -13.41
C THR A 99 21.61 28.12 -13.69
N GLU A 100 21.71 27.30 -12.65
CA GLU A 100 21.75 25.83 -12.68
C GLU A 100 20.43 25.25 -12.12
N VAL A 101 20.13 23.98 -12.44
CA VAL A 101 18.99 23.23 -11.89
C VAL A 101 19.50 21.83 -11.58
N ASN A 102 19.70 21.58 -10.30
CA ASN A 102 20.36 20.41 -9.72
C ASN A 102 19.59 19.99 -8.45
N GLY A 103 19.31 18.71 -8.29
CA GLY A 103 18.46 18.18 -7.21
C GLY A 103 16.98 18.55 -7.35
N PRO A 104 16.19 18.29 -6.29
CA PRO A 104 14.80 18.76 -6.18
C PRO A 104 14.72 20.25 -5.83
N ILE A 105 13.67 20.92 -6.30
CA ILE A 105 13.39 22.35 -6.08
C ILE A 105 11.97 22.51 -5.52
N THR A 106 11.85 22.81 -4.23
CA THR A 106 10.57 23.03 -3.55
C THR A 106 10.16 24.50 -3.63
N VAL A 107 8.91 24.79 -4.03
CA VAL A 107 8.37 26.15 -4.17
C VAL A 107 6.93 26.27 -3.67
N VAL A 108 6.58 27.43 -3.10
CA VAL A 108 5.21 27.74 -2.68
C VAL A 108 4.37 28.18 -3.88
N SER A 109 3.44 27.32 -4.34
CA SER A 109 2.53 27.63 -5.45
C SER A 109 1.19 28.24 -5.01
N GLY A 110 0.82 28.11 -3.73
CA GLY A 110 -0.43 28.62 -3.17
C GLY A 110 -0.53 28.37 -1.67
N LYS A 111 -1.50 29.04 -1.01
CA LYS A 111 -1.59 29.10 0.47
C LYS A 111 -1.58 27.75 1.21
N ARG A 112 -2.13 26.68 0.62
CA ARG A 112 -2.09 25.29 1.16
C ARG A 112 -1.31 24.32 0.25
N ARG A 113 -0.43 24.81 -0.63
CA ARG A 113 0.22 23.99 -1.68
C ARG A 113 1.64 24.46 -2.01
N ARG A 114 2.61 23.73 -1.48
CA ARG A 114 3.99 23.66 -1.97
C ARG A 114 4.14 22.54 -3.02
N LEU A 115 5.07 22.68 -3.96
CA LEU A 115 5.37 21.75 -5.05
C LEU A 115 6.88 21.50 -5.10
N THR A 116 7.32 20.26 -5.30
CA THR A 116 8.74 19.94 -5.51
C THR A 116 8.96 19.56 -6.97
N PHE A 117 9.62 20.42 -7.74
CA PHE A 117 10.05 20.12 -9.10
C PHE A 117 11.30 19.23 -9.07
N LEU A 118 11.28 18.16 -9.86
CA LEU A 118 12.42 17.26 -10.04
C LEU A 118 12.67 17.02 -11.52
N GLU A 119 13.89 17.26 -12.00
CA GLU A 119 14.28 16.81 -13.34
C GLU A 119 14.69 15.34 -13.30
N CYS A 120 14.07 14.50 -14.13
CA CYS A 120 14.60 13.16 -14.36
C CYS A 120 15.76 13.22 -15.37
N PRO A 121 16.95 12.66 -15.10
CA PRO A 121 17.97 12.48 -16.12
C PRO A 121 17.38 11.63 -17.26
N ALA A 122 17.66 12.03 -18.51
CA ALA A 122 16.93 11.49 -19.67
C ALA A 122 17.44 10.11 -20.11
N ASP A 123 18.72 9.85 -19.87
CA ASP A 123 19.40 8.67 -20.39
C ASP A 123 19.23 7.48 -19.43
N ASP A 124 19.12 7.74 -18.12
CA ASP A 124 19.09 6.71 -17.08
C ASP A 124 17.68 6.13 -16.84
N LEU A 125 17.49 4.89 -17.26
CA LEU A 125 16.27 4.13 -16.99
C LEU A 125 16.07 3.82 -15.49
N ASN A 126 17.13 3.82 -14.68
CA ASN A 126 17.03 3.55 -13.23
C ASN A 126 16.32 4.70 -12.51
N SER A 127 16.76 5.93 -12.76
CA SER A 127 16.11 7.15 -12.27
C SER A 127 14.66 7.26 -12.78
N MET A 128 14.40 6.93 -14.06
CA MET A 128 13.02 6.86 -14.58
C MET A 128 12.14 5.88 -13.81
N VAL A 129 12.68 4.71 -13.44
CA VAL A 129 11.98 3.70 -12.63
C VAL A 129 11.61 4.23 -11.24
N ASP A 130 12.51 4.92 -10.57
CA ASP A 130 12.25 5.41 -9.20
C ASP A 130 11.35 6.64 -9.18
N VAL A 131 11.59 7.59 -10.09
CA VAL A 131 10.73 8.76 -10.29
C VAL A 131 9.30 8.33 -10.65
N ALA A 132 9.11 7.25 -11.42
CA ALA A 132 7.79 6.70 -11.71
C ALA A 132 7.06 6.13 -10.46
N LYS A 133 7.79 5.58 -9.47
CA LYS A 133 7.20 5.12 -8.19
C LYS A 133 6.74 6.30 -7.34
N VAL A 134 7.49 7.41 -7.35
CA VAL A 134 7.36 8.53 -6.39
C VAL A 134 6.53 9.71 -6.89
N ALA A 135 6.60 10.10 -8.16
CA ALA A 135 6.03 11.37 -8.65
C ALA A 135 4.49 11.40 -8.68
N ASP A 136 3.87 12.42 -8.08
CA ASP A 136 2.41 12.62 -8.03
C ASP A 136 1.87 13.29 -9.29
N LEU A 137 2.67 14.20 -9.85
CA LEU A 137 2.47 14.82 -11.14
C LEU A 137 3.67 14.56 -12.04
N VAL A 138 3.41 14.18 -13.29
CA VAL A 138 4.40 14.07 -14.35
C VAL A 138 4.10 15.13 -15.40
N LEU A 139 5.07 16.01 -15.64
CA LEU A 139 5.11 16.86 -16.83
C LEU A 139 5.90 16.11 -17.90
N LEU A 140 5.19 15.41 -18.78
CA LEU A 140 5.77 14.60 -19.85
C LEU A 140 6.12 15.51 -21.03
N MET A 141 7.41 15.80 -21.16
CA MET A 141 7.98 16.57 -22.26
C MET A 141 8.05 15.72 -23.52
N MET A 142 7.67 16.32 -24.65
CA MET A 142 7.69 15.71 -25.97
C MET A 142 8.16 16.73 -27.00
N ASP A 143 9.10 16.35 -27.87
CA ASP A 143 9.42 17.17 -29.04
C ASP A 143 8.23 17.18 -30.02
N GLY A 144 7.72 18.37 -30.37
CA GLY A 144 6.57 18.48 -31.26
C GLY A 144 6.87 18.17 -32.73
N ASN A 145 8.14 18.30 -33.15
CA ASN A 145 8.65 18.13 -34.50
C ASN A 145 9.08 16.67 -34.76
N PHE A 146 9.85 16.07 -33.85
CA PHE A 146 10.22 14.66 -33.88
C PHE A 146 9.06 13.76 -33.46
N GLY A 147 8.41 14.06 -32.33
CA GLY A 147 7.15 13.43 -31.89
C GLY A 147 7.25 12.59 -30.62
N PHE A 148 7.09 11.26 -30.76
CA PHE A 148 7.12 10.33 -29.62
C PHE A 148 8.40 9.49 -29.67
N GLU A 149 9.23 9.65 -28.65
CA GLU A 149 10.50 8.93 -28.46
C GLU A 149 10.34 7.75 -27.48
N MET A 150 11.28 6.80 -27.53
CA MET A 150 11.19 5.54 -26.77
C MET A 150 11.12 5.79 -25.27
N GLU A 151 11.89 6.75 -24.78
CA GLU A 151 12.03 7.18 -23.39
C GLU A 151 10.67 7.62 -22.81
N THR A 152 9.91 8.43 -23.57
CA THR A 152 8.55 8.85 -23.17
C THR A 152 7.59 7.66 -23.06
N MET A 153 7.72 6.70 -23.99
CA MET A 153 6.87 5.52 -24.06
C MET A 153 7.26 4.48 -23.00
N GLU A 154 8.54 4.38 -22.64
CA GLU A 154 9.08 3.57 -21.56
C GLU A 154 8.61 4.11 -20.22
N PHE A 155 8.83 5.39 -19.93
CA PHE A 155 8.37 6.02 -18.69
C PHE A 155 6.85 5.91 -18.50
N LEU A 156 6.06 6.15 -19.56
CA LEU A 156 4.61 5.93 -19.51
C LEU A 156 4.24 4.49 -19.12
N ASN A 157 4.96 3.48 -19.61
CA ASN A 157 4.72 2.10 -19.22
C ASN A 157 5.19 1.77 -17.79
N LEU A 158 6.31 2.35 -17.33
CA LEU A 158 6.75 2.23 -15.93
C LEU A 158 5.69 2.80 -14.99
N ALA A 159 5.22 4.02 -15.25
CA ALA A 159 4.19 4.70 -14.47
C ALA A 159 2.85 3.95 -14.50
N GLN A 160 2.40 3.48 -15.67
CA GLN A 160 1.18 2.66 -15.79
C GLN A 160 1.20 1.42 -14.90
N HIS A 161 2.35 0.75 -14.77
CA HIS A 161 2.46 -0.50 -14.01
C HIS A 161 2.75 -0.25 -12.53
N HIS A 162 3.64 0.68 -12.15
CA HIS A 162 3.92 0.99 -10.74
C HIS A 162 2.78 1.77 -10.05
N GLY A 163 1.93 2.46 -10.80
CA GLY A 163 0.73 3.13 -10.30
C GLY A 163 0.55 4.48 -10.96
N MET A 164 -0.33 4.56 -11.97
CA MET A 164 -0.42 5.70 -12.87
C MET A 164 -0.71 7.03 -12.12
N PRO A 165 0.25 7.98 -12.08
CA PRO A 165 0.07 9.28 -11.43
C PRO A 165 -0.73 10.23 -12.32
N ARG A 166 -0.86 11.50 -11.93
CA ARG A 166 -1.37 12.51 -12.85
C ARG A 166 -0.31 12.81 -13.91
N VAL A 167 -0.69 12.77 -15.18
CA VAL A 167 0.22 13.09 -16.30
C VAL A 167 -0.35 14.25 -17.11
N LEU A 168 0.45 15.29 -17.30
CA LEU A 168 0.21 16.38 -18.25
C LEU A 168 1.25 16.29 -19.36
N GLY A 169 0.81 16.29 -20.61
CA GLY A 169 1.73 16.35 -21.75
C GLY A 169 2.14 17.80 -22.01
N VAL A 170 3.39 18.01 -22.39
CA VAL A 170 3.93 19.31 -22.81
C VAL A 170 4.72 19.11 -24.11
N ALA A 171 4.19 19.64 -25.22
CA ALA A 171 4.88 19.59 -26.52
C ALA A 171 5.71 20.86 -26.74
N THR A 172 7.02 20.70 -26.95
CA THR A 172 8.00 21.77 -27.23
C THR A 172 8.42 21.80 -28.71
N HIS A 173 9.37 22.66 -29.07
CA HIS A 173 9.96 22.77 -30.42
C HIS A 173 8.94 22.98 -31.56
N LEU A 174 7.91 23.78 -31.25
CA LEU A 174 6.79 24.09 -32.14
C LEU A 174 7.09 25.25 -33.11
N ASP A 175 8.19 25.96 -32.85
CA ASP A 175 8.85 26.98 -33.66
C ASP A 175 9.65 26.40 -34.84
N LEU A 176 10.18 25.18 -34.72
CA LEU A 176 10.87 24.47 -35.82
C LEU A 176 9.95 24.18 -37.04
N PHE A 177 8.63 24.29 -36.87
CA PHE A 177 7.66 24.07 -37.94
C PHE A 177 7.57 25.25 -38.93
N LYS A 178 8.24 25.10 -40.08
CA LYS A 178 8.15 26.03 -41.23
C LYS A 178 6.73 26.21 -41.80
N SER A 179 5.74 25.39 -41.43
CA SER A 179 4.37 25.49 -41.95
C SER A 179 3.30 25.26 -40.89
N GLN A 180 2.31 26.16 -40.86
CA GLN A 180 1.19 26.13 -39.92
C GLN A 180 0.23 24.97 -40.18
N SER A 181 0.18 24.41 -41.40
CA SER A 181 -0.65 23.24 -41.70
C SER A 181 -0.04 21.96 -41.14
N THR A 182 1.28 21.78 -41.27
CA THR A 182 2.00 20.63 -40.70
C THR A 182 2.03 20.70 -39.18
N LEU A 183 2.22 21.90 -38.58
CA LEU A 183 2.10 22.09 -37.13
C LEU A 183 0.73 21.65 -36.60
N ARG A 184 -0.37 22.08 -37.24
CA ARG A 184 -1.74 21.68 -36.86
C ARG A 184 -1.97 20.17 -37.00
N ALA A 185 -1.42 19.55 -38.04
CA ALA A 185 -1.49 18.10 -38.26
C ALA A 185 -0.71 17.31 -37.20
N SER A 186 0.53 17.72 -36.89
CA SER A 186 1.37 17.10 -35.85
C SER A 186 0.76 17.26 -34.46
N LYS A 187 0.31 18.47 -34.08
CA LYS A 187 -0.43 18.68 -32.81
C LYS A 187 -1.66 17.76 -32.69
N LYS A 188 -2.43 17.59 -33.77
CA LYS A 188 -3.57 16.65 -33.79
C LYS A 188 -3.11 15.19 -33.62
N ARG A 189 -2.08 14.76 -34.36
CA ARG A 189 -1.50 13.40 -34.30
C ARG A 189 -0.98 13.06 -32.90
N LEU A 190 -0.13 13.91 -32.34
CA LEU A 190 0.46 13.73 -31.01
C LEU A 190 -0.62 13.70 -29.92
N LYS A 191 -1.61 14.62 -29.98
CA LYS A 191 -2.73 14.62 -29.03
C LYS A 191 -3.54 13.32 -29.06
N HIS A 192 -3.88 12.80 -30.24
CA HIS A 192 -4.61 11.51 -30.34
C HIS A 192 -3.77 10.32 -29.87
N ARG A 193 -2.46 10.31 -30.13
CA ARG A 193 -1.55 9.27 -29.64
C ARG A 193 -1.42 9.33 -28.11
N PHE A 194 -1.23 10.52 -27.54
CA PHE A 194 -1.22 10.76 -26.09
C PHE A 194 -2.54 10.33 -25.41
N TRP A 195 -3.69 10.63 -26.02
CA TRP A 195 -5.01 10.15 -25.58
C TRP A 195 -5.19 8.62 -25.63
N THR A 196 -4.39 7.92 -26.42
CA THR A 196 -4.43 6.46 -26.52
C THR A 196 -3.62 5.79 -25.41
N GLU A 197 -2.59 6.46 -24.89
CA GLU A 197 -1.62 5.91 -23.92
C GLU A 197 -1.83 6.42 -22.48
N VAL A 198 -2.48 7.57 -22.31
CA VAL A 198 -2.77 8.17 -20.99
C VAL A 198 -4.26 7.99 -20.66
N TYR A 199 -5.13 8.83 -21.22
CA TYR A 199 -6.59 8.62 -21.27
C TYR A 199 -7.24 9.57 -22.28
N GLN A 200 -8.44 9.23 -22.75
CA GLN A 200 -9.16 10.07 -23.72
C GLN A 200 -9.51 11.44 -23.10
N GLY A 201 -9.06 12.53 -23.75
CA GLY A 201 -9.28 13.89 -23.26
C GLY A 201 -8.20 14.42 -22.31
N ALA A 202 -7.13 13.67 -22.05
CA ALA A 202 -5.95 14.17 -21.32
C ALA A 202 -5.40 15.48 -21.91
N LYS A 203 -4.88 16.37 -21.07
CA LYS A 203 -4.41 17.69 -21.50
C LYS A 203 -2.97 17.62 -22.03
N LEU A 204 -2.80 18.14 -23.24
CA LEU A 204 -1.51 18.36 -23.88
C LEU A 204 -1.35 19.88 -24.06
N PHE A 205 -0.35 20.45 -23.40
CA PHE A 205 0.09 21.82 -23.58
C PHE A 205 1.00 21.94 -24.79
N TYR A 206 1.11 23.16 -25.30
CA TYR A 206 1.94 23.51 -26.43
C TYR A 206 2.79 24.69 -25.99
N LEU A 207 4.11 24.52 -25.95
CA LEU A 207 5.07 25.60 -25.72
C LEU A 207 5.69 25.98 -27.05
N SER A 208 5.65 27.27 -27.34
CA SER A 208 6.24 27.87 -28.54
C SER A 208 7.78 27.91 -28.42
N GLY A 209 8.44 28.78 -29.20
CA GLY A 209 9.90 28.91 -29.13
C GLY A 209 10.43 29.47 -27.81
N VAL A 210 11.72 29.29 -27.58
CA VAL A 210 12.44 29.80 -26.40
C VAL A 210 12.86 31.26 -26.65
N VAL A 211 12.58 32.15 -25.70
CA VAL A 211 12.94 33.57 -25.72
C VAL A 211 13.75 33.90 -24.48
N ASN A 212 14.93 34.51 -24.64
CA ASN A 212 15.86 34.85 -23.54
C ASN A 212 16.11 33.66 -22.58
N GLY A 213 16.33 32.46 -23.14
CA GLY A 213 16.57 31.22 -22.40
C GLY A 213 15.36 30.61 -21.68
N ARG A 214 14.15 31.15 -21.88
CA ARG A 214 12.92 30.75 -21.17
C ARG A 214 11.73 30.55 -22.12
N TYR A 215 10.69 29.87 -21.66
CA TYR A 215 9.44 29.72 -22.42
C TYR A 215 8.51 30.94 -22.23
N PRO A 216 7.56 31.19 -23.16
CA PRO A 216 6.69 32.37 -23.10
C PRO A 216 5.83 32.41 -21.84
N ASP A 217 5.94 33.51 -21.08
CA ASP A 217 5.28 33.73 -19.78
C ASP A 217 3.78 33.44 -19.78
N ARG A 218 3.07 33.73 -20.88
CA ARG A 218 1.63 33.48 -21.04
C ARG A 218 1.29 32.00 -21.15
N GLU A 219 2.15 31.20 -21.77
CA GLU A 219 1.97 29.75 -21.89
C GLU A 219 2.30 29.06 -20.55
N ILE A 220 3.37 29.50 -19.89
CA ILE A 220 3.79 29.03 -18.57
C ILE A 220 2.79 29.42 -17.47
N LEU A 221 2.18 30.60 -17.53
CA LEU A 221 1.07 31.01 -16.65
C LEU A 221 -0.17 30.12 -16.79
N ASN A 222 -0.48 29.68 -18.02
CA ASN A 222 -1.57 28.73 -18.25
C ASN A 222 -1.22 27.34 -17.69
N LEU A 223 0.02 26.87 -17.90
CA LEU A 223 0.49 25.60 -17.36
C LEU A 223 0.47 25.60 -15.82
N SER A 224 1.06 26.60 -15.17
CA SER A 224 1.11 26.70 -13.70
C SER A 224 -0.29 26.80 -13.09
N ARG A 225 -1.23 27.54 -13.71
CA ARG A 225 -2.64 27.57 -13.29
C ARG A 225 -3.29 26.18 -13.28
N PHE A 226 -2.98 25.31 -14.25
CA PHE A 226 -3.50 23.94 -14.27
C PHE A 226 -2.84 23.06 -13.21
N ILE A 227 -1.53 23.20 -12.98
CA ILE A 227 -0.80 22.49 -11.92
C ILE A 227 -1.39 22.83 -10.55
N SER A 228 -1.50 24.12 -10.21
CA SER A 228 -1.97 24.59 -8.89
C SER A 228 -3.37 24.09 -8.51
N VAL A 229 -4.25 23.83 -9.49
CA VAL A 229 -5.66 23.41 -9.30
C VAL A 229 -5.85 21.89 -9.35
N MET A 230 -4.81 21.11 -9.71
CA MET A 230 -4.96 19.68 -9.97
C MET A 230 -5.30 18.87 -8.70
N LYS A 231 -6.19 17.88 -8.81
CA LYS A 231 -6.50 16.93 -7.73
C LYS A 231 -5.82 15.59 -7.98
N PHE A 232 -5.03 15.14 -7.02
CA PHE A 232 -4.34 13.85 -7.04
C PHE A 232 -5.31 12.71 -6.71
N ARG A 233 -4.81 11.49 -6.65
CA ARG A 233 -5.56 10.30 -6.24
C ARG A 233 -4.65 9.51 -5.30
N PRO A 234 -5.11 9.04 -4.14
CA PRO A 234 -4.32 8.12 -3.32
C PRO A 234 -3.92 6.88 -4.14
N LEU A 235 -2.67 6.44 -3.96
CA LEU A 235 -2.11 5.28 -4.66
C LEU A 235 -1.64 4.28 -3.61
N LYS A 236 -2.08 3.01 -3.73
CA LYS A 236 -1.88 1.96 -2.72
C LYS A 236 -0.45 1.96 -2.14
N TRP A 237 0.56 1.82 -3.01
CA TRP A 237 1.98 1.78 -2.61
C TRP A 237 2.45 3.03 -1.83
N ARG A 238 1.95 4.22 -2.17
CA ARG A 238 2.31 5.47 -1.49
C ARG A 238 1.58 5.64 -0.16
N ASN A 239 0.35 5.13 -0.05
CA ASN A 239 -0.44 5.19 1.18
C ASN A 239 -0.11 4.06 2.18
N GLU A 240 0.70 3.08 1.79
CA GLU A 240 1.11 1.92 2.62
C GLU A 240 2.57 1.98 3.11
N HIS A 241 3.43 2.81 2.50
CA HIS A 241 4.85 2.92 2.86
C HIS A 241 5.22 4.39 3.16
N PRO A 242 6.13 4.64 4.12
CA PRO A 242 6.77 5.95 4.24
C PRO A 242 7.89 6.07 3.20
N TYR A 243 8.02 7.23 2.57
CA TYR A 243 9.11 7.50 1.64
C TYR A 243 9.57 8.96 1.70
N LEU A 244 10.81 9.21 1.30
CA LEU A 244 11.41 10.55 1.29
C LEU A 244 12.21 10.75 0.01
N LEU A 245 12.04 11.93 -0.59
CA LEU A 245 12.94 12.46 -1.62
C LEU A 245 13.97 13.34 -0.90
N ALA A 246 15.26 13.04 -1.04
CA ALA A 246 16.28 13.80 -0.32
C ALA A 246 16.57 15.12 -1.04
N ASP A 247 16.34 16.23 -0.33
CA ASP A 247 16.64 17.59 -0.78
C ASP A 247 18.12 17.93 -0.58
N ARG A 248 18.73 17.47 0.52
CA ARG A 248 20.17 17.67 0.84
C ARG A 248 20.82 16.38 1.34
N LEU A 249 22.09 16.20 1.00
CA LEU A 249 22.98 15.17 1.53
C LEU A 249 24.17 15.87 2.19
N THR A 250 24.62 15.40 3.36
CA THR A 250 25.87 15.85 4.01
C THR A 250 26.61 14.68 4.63
N ASP A 251 27.92 14.61 4.42
CA ASP A 251 28.81 13.71 5.16
C ASP A 251 28.95 14.22 6.61
N ILE A 252 29.01 13.30 7.59
CA ILE A 252 29.24 13.59 9.02
C ILE A 252 30.31 12.62 9.56
N THR A 253 31.23 12.16 8.71
CA THR A 253 32.45 11.49 9.16
C THR A 253 33.43 12.50 9.77
N HIS A 254 34.05 12.15 10.90
CA HIS A 254 35.12 12.95 11.47
C HIS A 254 36.35 12.89 10.53
N PRO A 255 36.95 14.02 10.12
CA PRO A 255 38.10 14.03 9.20
C PRO A 255 39.27 13.15 9.66
N GLN A 256 39.58 13.15 10.96
CA GLN A 256 40.61 12.30 11.57
C GLN A 256 40.39 10.78 11.32
N LEU A 257 39.15 10.32 11.12
CA LEU A 257 38.86 8.92 10.76
C LEU A 257 39.15 8.63 9.28
N LEU A 258 38.96 9.62 8.39
CA LEU A 258 39.31 9.52 6.97
C LEU A 258 40.82 9.57 6.74
N GLU A 259 41.55 10.28 7.61
CA GLU A 259 43.01 10.33 7.62
C GLU A 259 43.61 9.03 8.19
N SER A 260 43.24 8.66 9.42
CA SER A 260 43.84 7.53 10.14
C SER A 260 43.55 6.14 9.55
N LYS A 261 42.35 5.94 8.97
CA LYS A 261 41.95 4.67 8.34
C LYS A 261 41.92 4.74 6.81
N GLY A 262 42.27 5.88 6.24
CA GLY A 262 42.15 6.15 4.81
C GLY A 262 40.70 6.29 4.32
N LYS A 263 40.54 6.60 3.03
CA LYS A 263 39.24 6.91 2.39
C LYS A 263 38.26 5.72 2.31
N HIS A 264 38.72 4.51 2.64
CA HIS A 264 37.96 3.25 2.51
C HIS A 264 36.99 2.95 3.67
N VAL A 265 36.80 3.89 4.60
CA VAL A 265 35.82 3.75 5.69
C VAL A 265 34.41 4.01 5.19
N ASP A 266 33.46 3.13 5.54
CA ASP A 266 32.04 3.39 5.34
C ASP A 266 31.58 4.61 6.14
N ARG A 267 30.90 5.54 5.48
CA ARG A 267 30.65 6.89 5.98
C ARG A 267 29.33 7.00 6.75
N LYS A 268 29.29 7.97 7.66
CA LYS A 268 28.08 8.42 8.38
C LYS A 268 27.51 9.60 7.62
N VAL A 269 26.29 9.49 7.10
CA VAL A 269 25.69 10.49 6.18
C VAL A 269 24.32 10.89 6.69
N ALA A 270 24.02 12.20 6.67
CA ALA A 270 22.66 12.68 6.84
C ALA A 270 22.00 12.96 5.48
N LEU A 271 20.76 12.49 5.35
CA LEU A 271 19.84 12.89 4.28
C LEU A 271 18.75 13.77 4.90
N TYR A 272 18.47 14.89 4.25
CA TYR A 272 17.41 15.82 4.64
C TYR A 272 16.31 15.82 3.58
N GLY A 273 15.04 15.91 3.98
CA GLY A 273 13.92 16.00 3.04
C GLY A 273 12.56 15.95 3.73
N TYR A 274 11.50 16.02 2.94
CA TYR A 274 10.13 15.86 3.42
C TYR A 274 9.72 14.39 3.49
N LEU A 275 8.96 14.00 4.51
CA LEU A 275 8.31 12.69 4.56
C LEU A 275 7.02 12.68 3.74
N HIS A 276 6.79 11.60 3.00
CA HIS A 276 5.61 11.34 2.21
C HIS A 276 5.05 9.94 2.49
N GLY A 277 3.77 9.75 2.19
CA GLY A 277 3.08 8.47 2.36
C GLY A 277 2.55 8.26 3.76
N SER A 278 2.85 7.11 4.38
CA SER A 278 2.57 6.91 5.82
C SER A 278 3.56 7.69 6.69
N ALA A 279 3.30 7.75 8.00
CA ALA A 279 4.31 8.19 8.96
C ALA A 279 5.53 7.24 8.97
N LEU A 280 6.70 7.79 9.30
CA LEU A 280 7.94 7.04 9.53
C LEU A 280 8.06 6.75 11.04
N PRO A 281 8.26 5.50 11.49
CA PRO A 281 8.38 5.21 12.91
C PRO A 281 9.59 5.93 13.52
N ALA A 282 9.44 6.44 14.75
CA ALA A 282 10.49 7.20 15.44
C ALA A 282 11.56 6.31 16.11
N MET A 283 11.38 4.99 16.11
CA MET A 283 12.35 4.05 16.69
C MET A 283 13.60 3.91 15.81
N ALA A 284 14.79 4.07 16.43
CA ALA A 284 16.06 3.78 15.78
C ALA A 284 16.14 2.31 15.31
N GLY A 285 16.88 2.06 14.22
CA GLY A 285 16.97 0.74 13.59
C GLY A 285 15.93 0.47 12.50
N ALA A 286 14.96 1.36 12.29
CA ALA A 286 13.96 1.25 11.22
C ALA A 286 14.62 0.98 9.85
N ARG A 287 14.13 -0.05 9.13
CA ARG A 287 14.77 -0.57 7.91
C ARG A 287 14.25 0.11 6.64
N VAL A 288 15.20 0.48 5.78
CA VAL A 288 15.00 1.41 4.67
C VAL A 288 15.78 0.95 3.44
N HIS A 289 15.20 1.08 2.26
CA HIS A 289 15.92 0.98 0.99
C HIS A 289 16.28 2.38 0.46
N LEU A 290 17.58 2.61 0.23
CA LEU A 290 18.06 3.75 -0.55
C LEU A 290 18.20 3.30 -2.00
N ALA A 291 17.37 3.87 -2.87
CA ALA A 291 17.15 3.36 -4.22
C ALA A 291 18.40 3.51 -5.10
N GLY A 292 19.09 2.39 -5.34
CA GLY A 292 20.36 2.36 -6.08
C GLY A 292 21.63 2.39 -5.21
N VAL A 293 21.47 2.32 -3.89
CA VAL A 293 22.58 2.17 -2.91
C VAL A 293 22.47 0.82 -2.20
N GLY A 294 21.37 0.55 -1.49
CA GLY A 294 21.23 -0.68 -0.68
C GLY A 294 20.13 -0.64 0.39
N ASP A 295 20.10 -1.65 1.24
CA ASP A 295 19.17 -1.78 2.37
C ASP A 295 19.87 -1.44 3.69
N TYR A 296 19.54 -0.30 4.29
CA TYR A 296 20.15 0.23 5.52
C TYR A 296 19.14 0.27 6.68
N SER A 297 19.65 0.57 7.87
CA SER A 297 18.87 0.93 9.06
C SER A 297 19.16 2.38 9.40
N ILE A 298 18.13 3.14 9.78
CA ILE A 298 18.30 4.49 10.30
C ILE A 298 18.97 4.43 11.68
N SER A 299 19.99 5.26 11.92
CA SER A 299 20.61 5.40 13.25
C SER A 299 19.98 6.53 14.07
N HIS A 300 19.59 7.64 13.43
CA HIS A 300 18.90 8.76 14.08
C HIS A 300 17.89 9.44 13.14
N VAL A 301 16.74 9.87 13.66
CA VAL A 301 15.79 10.76 12.98
C VAL A 301 15.57 11.99 13.84
N GLU A 302 15.49 13.15 13.20
CA GLU A 302 15.18 14.42 13.84
C GLU A 302 14.20 15.20 12.97
N LYS A 303 13.14 15.74 13.59
CA LYS A 303 12.23 16.66 12.92
C LYS A 303 12.80 18.08 13.00
N LEU A 304 12.93 18.72 11.86
CA LEU A 304 13.37 20.11 11.74
C LEU A 304 12.18 21.02 11.40
N PRO A 305 12.31 22.34 11.60
CA PRO A 305 11.38 23.32 11.01
C PRO A 305 11.31 23.17 9.49
N ASP A 306 10.14 23.45 8.91
CA ASP A 306 9.94 23.44 7.46
C ASP A 306 10.68 24.64 6.82
N PRO A 307 11.57 24.43 5.82
CA PRO A 307 12.23 25.53 5.11
C PRO A 307 11.35 26.23 4.05
N CYS A 308 10.14 25.73 3.78
CA CYS A 308 9.15 26.33 2.90
C CYS A 308 7.71 26.19 3.44
N PRO A 309 7.41 26.75 4.65
CA PRO A 309 6.12 26.60 5.30
C PRO A 309 4.98 27.12 4.41
N THR A 310 3.86 26.38 4.38
CA THR A 310 2.71 26.87 3.60
C THR A 310 2.15 28.14 4.26
N PRO A 311 1.77 29.19 3.50
CA PRO A 311 1.19 30.42 4.06
C PRO A 311 -0.21 30.28 4.66
N TYR A 312 -0.65 29.05 4.92
CA TYR A 312 -1.81 28.67 5.73
C TYR A 312 -1.33 28.04 7.05
N PHE A 313 -0.34 27.15 7.00
CA PHE A 313 0.33 26.60 8.19
C PHE A 313 1.02 27.69 9.00
N GLN A 314 1.81 28.55 8.36
CA GLN A 314 2.40 29.73 9.01
C GLN A 314 1.31 30.58 9.70
N GLN A 315 0.19 30.84 9.03
CA GLN A 315 -0.91 31.61 9.63
C GLN A 315 -1.57 30.87 10.82
N LYS A 316 -1.59 29.53 10.83
CA LYS A 316 -2.06 28.73 11.98
C LYS A 316 -1.08 28.81 13.16
N GLN A 317 0.23 28.88 12.90
CA GLN A 317 1.26 29.12 13.93
C GLN A 317 1.19 30.56 14.45
N ASP A 318 1.17 31.56 13.56
CA ASP A 318 1.01 32.99 13.91
C ASP A 318 -0.33 33.28 14.64
N GLU A 319 -1.34 32.40 14.52
CA GLU A 319 -2.61 32.43 15.24
C GLU A 319 -2.42 31.79 16.64
N TYR A 320 -1.89 30.56 16.73
CA TYR A 320 -1.63 29.83 18.00
C TYR A 320 -0.63 30.53 18.94
N GLU A 321 0.50 31.03 18.41
CA GLU A 321 1.50 31.77 19.20
C GLU A 321 0.91 33.06 19.78
N ARG A 322 -0.05 33.68 19.09
CA ARG A 322 -0.79 34.85 19.60
C ARG A 322 -1.92 34.51 20.55
N GLU A 323 -2.42 33.28 20.56
CA GLU A 323 -3.35 32.82 21.58
C GLU A 323 -2.58 32.54 22.87
N LYS A 324 -1.47 31.81 22.79
CA LYS A 324 -0.56 31.64 23.92
C LYS A 324 -0.03 32.96 24.47
N MET A 325 0.43 33.89 23.63
CA MET A 325 0.87 35.21 24.10
C MET A 325 -0.24 36.05 24.75
N LYS A 326 -1.53 35.76 24.55
CA LYS A 326 -2.61 36.41 25.32
C LYS A 326 -2.82 35.75 26.68
N GLU A 327 -2.66 34.43 26.77
CA GLU A 327 -2.65 33.70 28.04
C GLU A 327 -1.46 34.17 28.90
N ASP A 328 -0.30 34.38 28.28
CA ASP A 328 0.90 34.99 28.88
C ASP A 328 0.80 36.54 29.03
N GLY A 329 -0.37 37.16 28.84
CA GLY A 329 -0.66 38.57 29.17
C GLY A 329 -0.22 39.65 28.16
N GLY A 330 0.26 39.28 26.96
CA GLY A 330 0.79 40.19 25.94
C GLY A 330 -0.26 40.97 25.13
N ALA A 331 0.06 42.21 24.78
CA ALA A 331 -0.80 43.11 24.00
C ALA A 331 -0.96 42.64 22.52
N GLY A 332 -2.08 41.97 22.22
CA GLY A 332 -2.31 41.34 20.92
C GLY A 332 -2.56 42.29 19.74
N SER A 333 -1.66 42.28 18.75
CA SER A 333 -1.86 43.00 17.48
C SER A 333 -2.95 42.36 16.60
N GLY A 334 -3.72 43.21 15.91
CA GLY A 334 -4.97 42.83 15.23
C GLY A 334 -4.85 41.72 14.18
N ALA A 335 -5.85 40.84 14.13
CA ALA A 335 -5.84 39.63 13.30
C ALA A 335 -5.71 39.93 11.78
N PRO A 336 -4.81 39.25 11.05
CA PRO A 336 -4.57 39.52 9.64
C PRO A 336 -5.74 39.08 8.76
N ARG A 337 -6.41 40.03 8.09
CA ARG A 337 -7.55 39.75 7.18
C ARG A 337 -7.21 38.64 6.16
N ARG A 338 -7.94 37.50 6.20
CA ARG A 338 -7.79 36.32 5.33
C ARG A 338 -8.02 36.63 3.83
N ARG A 339 -7.04 37.26 3.17
CA ARG A 339 -7.01 37.54 1.72
C ARG A 339 -6.84 36.23 0.92
N LYS A 340 -7.56 36.10 -0.21
CA LYS A 340 -7.51 34.91 -1.08
C LYS A 340 -6.32 34.87 -2.07
N ARG A 341 -5.55 35.95 -2.20
CA ARG A 341 -4.35 36.01 -3.06
C ARG A 341 -3.10 35.57 -2.27
N LEU A 342 -2.11 35.01 -2.98
CA LEU A 342 -0.76 34.75 -2.46
C LEU A 342 0.08 36.02 -2.63
N ASP A 343 0.66 36.52 -1.54
CA ASP A 343 1.50 37.72 -1.57
C ASP A 343 2.90 37.43 -2.13
N ASP A 344 3.65 38.46 -2.51
CA ASP A 344 5.00 38.29 -3.06
C ASP A 344 6.02 37.82 -2.02
N LYS A 345 5.95 38.30 -0.78
CA LYS A 345 6.75 37.76 0.35
C LYS A 345 6.47 36.28 0.65
N GLN A 346 5.33 35.75 0.22
CA GLN A 346 4.87 34.37 0.50
C GLN A 346 5.27 33.35 -0.59
N LYS A 347 6.15 33.73 -1.53
CA LYS A 347 6.56 32.90 -2.68
C LYS A 347 7.96 32.31 -2.49
N LEU A 348 8.12 31.59 -1.39
CA LEU A 348 9.40 30.99 -0.99
C LEU A 348 9.85 29.91 -2.00
N ILE A 349 11.16 29.70 -2.01
CA ILE A 349 11.89 28.68 -2.75
C ILE A 349 12.89 28.02 -1.81
N TYR A 350 13.01 26.69 -1.91
CA TYR A 350 14.05 25.91 -1.25
C TYR A 350 14.63 24.90 -2.23
N ALA A 351 15.93 25.01 -2.50
CA ALA A 351 16.63 24.19 -3.48
C ALA A 351 18.13 24.09 -3.12
N PRO A 352 18.50 23.39 -2.04
CA PRO A 352 19.85 23.45 -1.46
C PRO A 352 20.95 22.79 -2.32
N MET A 353 20.59 22.11 -3.41
CA MET A 353 21.52 21.58 -4.42
C MET A 353 21.61 22.44 -5.70
N SER A 354 20.80 23.49 -5.83
CA SER A 354 20.80 24.41 -6.98
C SER A 354 21.35 25.78 -6.60
N ASP A 355 21.73 26.56 -7.61
CA ASP A 355 21.93 28.00 -7.43
C ASP A 355 20.59 28.68 -7.03
N VAL A 356 20.57 29.32 -5.85
CA VAL A 356 19.48 30.19 -5.42
C VAL A 356 20.00 31.61 -5.17
N GLY A 357 19.97 32.44 -6.22
CA GLY A 357 20.23 33.88 -6.12
C GLY A 357 21.66 34.31 -6.43
N GLY A 358 22.44 33.47 -7.10
CA GLY A 358 23.87 33.62 -7.32
C GLY A 358 24.71 32.80 -6.34
N VAL A 359 24.12 31.84 -5.60
CA VAL A 359 24.81 31.04 -4.57
C VAL A 359 24.53 29.56 -4.78
N LEU A 360 25.57 28.81 -5.13
CA LEU A 360 25.56 27.36 -5.32
C LEU A 360 26.34 26.68 -4.18
N MET A 361 25.67 25.79 -3.46
CA MET A 361 26.27 24.94 -2.42
C MET A 361 26.69 23.60 -3.04
N ASP A 362 27.99 23.31 -3.07
CA ASP A 362 28.52 21.95 -3.20
C ASP A 362 28.94 21.44 -1.80
N LYS A 363 29.30 20.15 -1.68
CA LYS A 363 29.46 19.38 -0.43
C LYS A 363 29.93 20.21 0.77
N ASP A 364 31.11 20.82 0.63
CA ASP A 364 31.82 21.58 1.66
C ASP A 364 32.22 22.99 1.17
N ALA A 365 31.74 23.41 -0.02
CA ALA A 365 32.22 24.59 -0.74
C ALA A 365 31.07 25.43 -1.31
N VAL A 366 31.19 26.76 -1.23
CA VAL A 366 30.17 27.70 -1.68
C VAL A 366 30.69 28.50 -2.87
N PHE A 367 30.04 28.34 -4.03
CA PHE A 367 30.35 29.10 -5.24
C PHE A 367 29.36 30.27 -5.39
N ILE A 368 29.88 31.48 -5.57
CA ILE A 368 29.05 32.71 -5.67
C ILE A 368 29.30 33.39 -7.02
N ASP A 369 28.24 33.58 -7.81
CA ASP A 369 28.26 34.33 -9.07
C ASP A 369 27.78 35.78 -8.82
N VAL A 370 28.73 36.70 -8.69
CA VAL A 370 28.48 38.14 -8.56
C VAL A 370 28.22 38.73 -9.96
N GLY A 371 27.11 38.31 -10.57
CA GLY A 371 26.82 38.51 -12.00
C GLY A 371 26.95 39.97 -12.46
N SER A 372 27.96 40.22 -13.30
CA SER A 372 28.34 41.55 -13.79
C SER A 372 27.18 42.28 -14.47
N LYS A 373 26.73 43.36 -13.83
CA LYS A 373 25.88 44.37 -14.47
C LYS A 373 26.78 45.31 -15.24
N ASN A 374 26.50 45.47 -16.53
CA ASN A 374 27.16 46.39 -17.50
C ASN A 374 28.42 45.86 -18.22
N GLY A 375 28.86 44.62 -17.99
CA GLY A 375 29.93 44.01 -18.79
C GLY A 375 31.34 44.50 -18.45
N GLU A 376 31.49 45.11 -17.27
CA GLU A 376 32.79 45.20 -16.60
C GLU A 376 33.28 43.78 -16.29
N GLY A 377 34.57 43.54 -16.48
CA GLY A 377 35.20 42.24 -16.24
C GLY A 377 35.16 41.84 -14.76
N ALA A 378 35.60 40.63 -14.45
CA ALA A 378 35.74 40.20 -13.06
C ALA A 378 36.68 41.16 -12.30
N SER A 379 36.16 41.76 -11.22
CA SER A 379 36.96 42.51 -10.26
C SER A 379 37.88 41.57 -9.47
N PHE A 380 38.92 42.12 -8.87
CA PHE A 380 39.95 41.38 -8.11
C PHE A 380 40.78 40.40 -8.97
N VAL A 381 40.95 40.70 -10.27
CA VAL A 381 41.97 40.03 -11.10
C VAL A 381 43.31 40.77 -10.91
N PRO A 382 44.37 40.10 -10.40
CA PRO A 382 45.65 40.76 -10.15
C PRO A 382 46.19 41.48 -11.38
N GLY A 383 46.45 42.79 -11.24
CA GLY A 383 46.96 43.63 -12.32
C GLY A 383 45.91 44.20 -13.29
N GLN A 384 44.61 44.00 -13.06
CA GLN A 384 43.53 44.68 -13.82
C GLN A 384 42.66 45.63 -12.97
N GLU A 385 43.15 45.96 -11.77
CA GLU A 385 42.45 46.73 -10.74
C GLU A 385 42.21 48.19 -11.16
N LYS A 386 40.96 48.64 -11.07
CA LYS A 386 40.51 49.98 -11.50
C LYS A 386 40.18 50.90 -10.33
N GLY A 387 39.72 50.35 -9.21
CA GLY A 387 39.33 51.12 -8.03
C GLY A 387 40.42 51.19 -6.95
N GLU A 388 40.46 52.28 -6.18
CA GLU A 388 41.33 52.38 -5.00
C GLU A 388 40.90 51.38 -3.92
N GLY A 389 39.59 51.23 -3.70
CA GLY A 389 39.03 50.19 -2.80
C GLY A 389 39.27 48.76 -3.29
N GLU A 390 39.43 48.54 -4.60
CA GLU A 390 39.79 47.22 -5.16
C GLU A 390 41.24 46.87 -4.79
N LYS A 391 42.16 47.81 -5.05
CA LYS A 391 43.58 47.71 -4.67
C LYS A 391 43.76 47.52 -3.16
N LEU A 392 43.01 48.27 -2.35
CA LEU A 392 43.06 48.19 -0.89
C LEU A 392 42.63 46.81 -0.37
N VAL A 393 41.60 46.20 -0.97
CA VAL A 393 41.19 44.82 -0.66
C VAL A 393 42.26 43.81 -1.08
N THR A 394 42.84 43.94 -2.28
CA THR A 394 43.93 43.03 -2.70
C THR A 394 45.18 43.18 -1.82
N SER A 395 45.53 44.39 -1.39
CA SER A 395 46.67 44.62 -0.48
C SER A 395 46.41 44.08 0.93
N LEU A 396 45.18 44.17 1.44
CA LEU A 396 44.80 43.55 2.71
C LEU A 396 44.79 42.03 2.61
N GLN A 397 44.35 41.45 1.48
CA GLN A 397 44.37 40.01 1.25
C GLN A 397 45.78 39.43 1.08
N SER A 398 46.79 40.27 0.79
CA SER A 398 48.20 39.88 0.68
C SER A 398 49.08 40.34 1.85
N ALA A 399 48.48 40.92 2.90
CA ALA A 399 49.18 41.22 4.15
C ALA A 399 49.28 39.95 5.02
N GLU A 400 50.45 39.32 5.05
CA GLU A 400 50.72 38.13 5.88
C GLU A 400 50.88 38.44 7.38
N ARG A 401 51.02 39.72 7.75
CA ARG A 401 51.12 40.19 9.15
C ARG A 401 49.79 40.76 9.63
N GLY A 402 49.47 40.52 10.90
CA GLY A 402 48.39 41.22 11.58
C GLY A 402 48.67 42.71 11.68
N ILE A 403 47.61 43.54 11.68
CA ILE A 403 47.75 45.00 11.85
C ILE A 403 48.44 45.33 13.18
N ALA A 404 48.18 44.54 14.23
CA ALA A 404 48.86 44.64 15.53
C ALA A 404 50.38 44.36 15.45
N GLU A 405 50.81 43.33 14.70
CA GLU A 405 52.24 43.04 14.44
C GLU A 405 52.94 44.14 13.61
N GLY A 406 52.18 45.07 13.03
CA GLY A 406 52.70 46.29 12.40
C GLY A 406 53.01 47.42 13.40
N PHE A 407 52.48 47.34 14.62
CA PHE A 407 52.78 48.25 15.74
C PHE A 407 53.68 47.61 16.80
N ASP A 408 53.81 46.29 16.80
CA ASP A 408 54.68 45.57 17.72
C ASP A 408 56.15 45.91 17.45
N GLY A 409 56.78 46.65 18.37
CA GLY A 409 58.08 47.29 18.19
C GLY A 409 58.06 48.79 17.83
N VAL A 410 56.89 49.46 17.81
CA VAL A 410 56.79 50.93 17.73
C VAL A 410 56.46 51.49 19.12
N GLY A 411 57.44 52.10 19.80
CA GLY A 411 57.25 52.55 21.18
C GLY A 411 56.55 53.90 21.28
N LEU A 412 55.72 54.09 22.32
CA LEU A 412 54.93 55.31 22.45
C LEU A 412 55.79 56.48 22.97
N GLN A 413 56.17 57.40 22.10
CA GLN A 413 57.00 58.56 22.46
C GLN A 413 56.16 59.72 23.02
N LEU A 414 56.05 59.82 24.35
CA LEU A 414 55.19 60.80 25.03
C LEU A 414 55.63 62.27 24.89
N PHE A 415 56.89 62.53 24.55
CA PHE A 415 57.44 63.86 24.30
C PHE A 415 58.48 63.80 23.17
N SER A 416 58.67 64.88 22.42
CA SER A 416 59.53 64.89 21.20
C SER A 416 61.02 64.59 21.41
N ASN A 417 61.50 64.61 22.66
CA ASN A 417 62.86 64.18 23.06
C ASN A 417 62.81 63.04 24.12
N GLY A 418 61.66 62.38 24.29
CA GLY A 418 61.49 61.27 25.23
C GLY A 418 62.04 59.95 24.68
N GLN A 419 62.36 59.01 25.56
CA GLN A 419 62.65 57.63 25.17
C GLN A 419 61.35 56.91 24.78
N GLU A 420 61.40 56.09 23.74
CA GLU A 420 60.29 55.24 23.32
C GLU A 420 60.02 54.14 24.37
N LEU A 421 58.75 53.95 24.73
CA LEU A 421 58.31 52.93 25.69
C LEU A 421 57.93 51.64 24.95
N HIS A 422 58.68 50.57 25.19
CA HIS A 422 58.34 49.20 24.80
C HIS A 422 57.97 48.39 26.06
N ALA A 423 57.09 47.40 25.91
CA ALA A 423 56.63 46.55 27.00
C ALA A 423 57.45 45.24 27.05
N ASP A 424 58.65 45.29 27.62
CA ASP A 424 59.46 44.10 27.92
C ASP A 424 59.06 43.48 29.28
N ASP A 425 58.81 42.17 29.30
CA ASP A 425 58.44 41.41 30.50
C ASP A 425 59.55 41.42 31.57
N GLN A 426 59.32 42.11 32.70
CA GLN A 426 60.26 42.11 33.83
C GLN A 426 59.98 40.98 34.82
N GLN A 427 60.79 39.93 34.76
CA GLN A 427 60.96 38.97 35.86
C GLN A 427 61.49 39.66 37.13
N LEU A 428 60.81 39.47 38.25
CA LEU A 428 61.27 39.88 39.59
C LEU A 428 61.49 38.65 40.48
N ASN A 429 62.68 38.58 41.09
CA ASN A 429 63.13 37.45 41.90
C ASN A 429 62.85 37.64 43.40
N SER A 430 62.53 36.53 44.08
CA SER A 430 62.87 36.35 45.50
C SER A 430 63.32 34.90 45.79
N SER A 431 64.58 34.79 46.22
CA SER A 431 65.37 33.63 46.67
C SER A 431 64.72 32.72 47.73
N ALA A 432 65.08 31.43 47.92
CA ALA A 432 66.01 30.51 47.24
C ALA A 432 65.88 29.04 47.78
N SER A 433 66.82 28.14 47.41
CA SER A 433 66.93 26.68 47.67
C SER A 433 65.86 25.79 46.99
N GLU A 434 66.20 24.88 46.06
CA GLU A 434 66.99 23.62 46.15
C GLU A 434 66.20 22.49 46.85
N GLU A 435 66.00 21.28 46.29
CA GLU A 435 66.56 20.64 45.08
C GLU A 435 65.58 19.61 44.42
N GLU A 436 65.97 19.07 43.26
CA GLU A 436 65.42 18.00 42.39
C GLU A 436 64.29 17.06 42.93
N ASN A 437 63.31 16.59 42.12
CA ASN A 437 63.55 15.63 41.02
C ASN A 437 62.35 15.40 40.04
N SER A 438 62.54 14.50 39.06
CA SER A 438 61.84 14.46 37.76
C SER A 438 60.52 13.68 37.62
N ASP A 439 59.59 14.27 36.84
CA ASP A 439 58.90 13.67 35.66
C ASP A 439 58.08 12.36 35.80
N ASN A 440 56.74 12.46 35.71
CA ASN A 440 55.96 12.04 34.52
C ASN A 440 54.48 12.43 34.61
N GLY A 441 53.85 12.72 33.47
CA GLY A 441 52.53 13.36 33.42
C GLY A 441 51.31 12.43 33.48
N ILE A 442 50.32 12.80 34.29
CA ILE A 442 48.93 12.33 34.22
C ILE A 442 48.02 13.56 34.41
N ASP A 443 47.26 13.94 33.39
CA ASP A 443 46.22 14.98 33.49
C ASP A 443 44.87 14.39 33.05
N VAL A 444 43.93 14.31 34.00
CA VAL A 444 42.64 13.62 33.83
C VAL A 444 41.50 14.56 34.21
N GLY A 445 40.82 15.08 33.18
CA GLY A 445 39.39 15.38 33.19
C GLY A 445 38.87 16.27 34.33
N ARG A 446 38.78 17.58 34.06
CA ARG A 446 38.07 18.56 34.89
C ARG A 446 36.74 18.02 35.45
N GLN A 447 36.60 18.03 36.77
CA GLN A 447 35.32 17.84 37.44
C GLN A 447 34.62 19.19 37.65
N ASN A 448 33.27 19.14 37.66
CA ASN A 448 32.33 20.24 37.94
C ASN A 448 32.12 21.32 36.86
N LEU A 449 30.89 21.87 36.89
CA LEU A 449 30.29 22.71 35.85
C LEU A 449 29.87 24.07 36.44
N ARG A 450 30.02 25.16 35.67
CA ARG A 450 29.61 26.52 36.09
C ARG A 450 28.08 26.63 36.24
N LYS A 451 27.61 27.40 37.24
CA LYS A 451 26.24 27.92 37.33
C LYS A 451 26.21 29.37 36.82
N PRO A 452 25.18 29.81 36.07
CA PRO A 452 24.99 31.21 35.72
C PRO A 452 24.42 32.02 36.90
N ARG A 453 24.75 33.32 36.99
CA ARG A 453 24.03 34.29 37.83
C ARG A 453 23.04 35.07 36.97
N ILE A 454 21.88 35.39 37.54
CA ILE A 454 20.86 36.27 36.95
C ILE A 454 20.96 37.62 37.64
N TYR A 455 20.82 38.72 36.90
CA TYR A 455 20.85 40.08 37.44
C TYR A 455 19.43 40.60 37.69
N GLY A 456 19.25 41.41 38.73
CA GLY A 456 18.00 42.10 39.04
C GLY A 456 18.26 43.26 40.00
N LYS A 457 17.69 44.44 39.70
CA LYS A 457 17.83 45.67 40.49
C LYS A 457 16.47 46.30 40.75
N SER A 458 16.36 46.95 41.91
CA SER A 458 15.23 47.76 42.38
C SER A 458 15.74 48.66 43.52
N VAL A 459 15.30 49.90 43.76
CA VAL A 459 14.60 50.94 42.98
C VAL A 459 14.53 52.18 43.92
N GLN A 460 14.61 53.42 43.39
CA GLN A 460 14.50 54.71 44.14
C GLN A 460 15.60 54.93 45.23
N GLU A 461 15.95 56.13 45.72
CA GLU A 461 15.45 57.53 45.69
C GLU A 461 16.64 58.51 45.42
N ALA A 462 16.55 59.81 45.06
CA ALA A 462 15.52 60.67 44.45
C ALA A 462 16.13 62.04 44.00
N ASP A 463 15.35 62.83 43.25
CA ASP A 463 15.35 64.30 42.99
C ASP A 463 16.65 65.14 42.87
N ALA A 464 16.92 65.62 41.64
CA ALA A 464 17.20 67.03 41.30
C ALA A 464 17.20 67.26 39.77
N ASP A 465 16.32 68.12 39.24
CA ASP A 465 16.24 68.47 37.81
C ASP A 465 17.27 69.54 37.38
N VAL A 466 17.72 69.49 36.12
CA VAL A 466 17.73 70.61 35.12
C VAL A 466 18.29 70.11 33.75
N ASP A 467 17.42 70.14 32.74
CA ASP A 467 17.56 70.38 31.29
C ASP A 467 18.63 69.71 30.38
N GLU A 468 18.07 68.94 29.41
CA GLU A 468 18.34 68.90 27.95
C GLU A 468 19.62 68.26 27.31
N LEU A 469 19.43 67.03 26.78
CA LEU A 469 19.70 66.56 25.39
C LEU A 469 21.15 66.72 24.81
N ALA A 470 21.89 65.67 24.39
CA ALA A 470 21.50 64.67 23.38
C ALA A 470 22.57 63.54 23.15
N SER A 471 22.14 62.47 22.46
CA SER A 471 22.90 61.46 21.66
C SER A 471 24.03 60.61 22.29
N ASP A 472 23.69 59.32 22.48
CA ASP A 472 24.39 58.07 22.09
C ASP A 472 25.87 57.73 22.44
N ASP A 473 26.02 56.41 22.62
CA ASP A 473 27.19 55.51 22.47
C ASP A 473 28.27 55.31 23.58
N GLU A 474 28.45 54.01 23.87
CA GLU A 474 29.65 53.24 24.28
C GLU A 474 30.41 53.54 25.61
N ASP A 475 30.06 52.73 26.62
CA ASP A 475 30.90 51.84 27.45
C ASP A 475 32.24 52.24 28.15
N GLU A 476 32.36 51.65 29.35
CA GLU A 476 33.54 50.97 29.96
C GLU A 476 34.38 51.62 31.09
N ASN A 477 34.72 50.77 32.09
CA ASN A 477 35.68 50.92 33.21
C ASN A 477 35.34 52.03 34.25
N GLY A 478 35.27 51.80 35.56
CA GLY A 478 36.21 51.21 36.53
C GLY A 478 36.29 52.20 37.72
N ASP A 479 36.64 51.92 38.98
CA ASP A 479 37.24 50.78 39.70
C ASP A 479 36.97 50.99 41.24
N PHE A 480 37.64 50.24 42.13
CA PHE A 480 37.80 50.39 43.60
C PHE A 480 36.69 49.87 44.53
N GLY A 481 37.06 49.16 45.62
CA GLY A 481 36.07 48.90 46.69
C GLY A 481 36.39 48.03 47.93
N ASP A 482 37.44 47.20 47.95
CA ASP A 482 38.01 46.52 49.15
C ASP A 482 37.13 45.53 50.01
N ASP A 483 37.84 44.87 50.94
CA ASP A 483 37.44 44.07 52.11
C ASP A 483 36.64 42.74 52.01
N ASP A 484 37.24 41.73 52.65
CA ASP A 484 36.95 40.29 52.72
C ASP A 484 35.69 39.82 53.50
N ASP A 485 35.32 38.57 53.20
CA ASP A 485 34.83 37.50 54.08
C ASP A 485 33.36 37.33 54.61
N ASP A 486 32.97 36.05 54.56
CA ASP A 486 31.93 35.28 55.29
C ASP A 486 30.42 35.65 55.20
N GLU A 487 29.70 34.96 54.29
CA GLU A 487 28.27 34.67 54.45
C GLU A 487 27.95 33.17 54.34
N SER A 488 27.68 32.54 55.50
CA SER A 488 27.10 31.20 55.61
C SER A 488 25.83 31.19 56.48
N ARG A 489 24.73 31.81 56.00
CA ARG A 489 23.47 31.93 56.79
C ARG A 489 22.19 31.43 56.11
N GLN A 490 21.32 30.87 56.95
CA GLN A 490 20.07 30.20 56.61
C GLN A 490 18.99 31.19 56.18
N ARG A 491 18.04 30.74 55.33
CA ARG A 491 16.76 31.45 55.14
C ARG A 491 15.63 30.78 55.93
N LYS A 492 14.90 31.63 56.66
CA LYS A 492 13.85 31.28 57.61
C LYS A 492 12.49 31.25 56.91
N MET A 493 11.56 30.39 57.34
CA MET A 493 10.19 30.41 56.82
C MET A 493 9.46 31.71 57.20
N VAL A 494 8.55 32.15 56.34
CA VAL A 494 7.64 33.28 56.58
C VAL A 494 6.22 32.75 56.42
N ASN A 495 5.43 32.83 57.49
CA ASN A 495 3.98 32.62 57.41
C ASN A 495 3.32 33.86 56.80
N ILE A 496 2.23 33.67 56.06
CA ILE A 496 1.35 34.75 55.62
C ILE A 496 0.06 34.62 56.41
N ASP A 497 -0.06 35.42 57.48
CA ASP A 497 -1.29 35.53 58.25
C ASP A 497 -2.30 36.41 57.49
N PHE A 498 -3.52 35.91 57.30
CA PHE A 498 -4.65 36.72 56.86
C PHE A 498 -5.41 37.24 58.09
N PRO A 499 -5.73 38.55 58.17
CA PRO A 499 -6.29 39.15 59.38
C PRO A 499 -7.77 38.77 59.59
N SER A 500 -8.15 38.63 60.86
CA SER A 500 -9.55 38.55 61.30
C SER A 500 -9.94 39.86 61.99
N GLY A 501 -11.05 40.50 61.57
CA GLY A 501 -11.51 41.75 62.18
C GLY A 501 -12.62 42.47 61.40
N ASN A 502 -13.86 42.24 61.80
CA ASN A 502 -15.12 42.99 61.60
C ASN A 502 -15.18 44.18 60.61
N GLY A 503 -16.18 44.13 59.72
CA GLY A 503 -16.77 45.28 59.02
C GLY A 503 -18.21 44.93 58.60
N ASP A 504 -19.16 45.84 58.82
CA ASP A 504 -20.60 45.53 58.74
C ASP A 504 -21.19 45.44 57.32
N PHE A 505 -22.30 44.71 57.23
CA PHE A 505 -23.13 44.54 56.03
C PHE A 505 -23.99 45.80 55.75
N VAL A 506 -23.96 46.32 54.52
CA VAL A 506 -24.91 47.36 54.03
C VAL A 506 -25.20 47.15 52.54
N ASP A 507 -26.48 47.12 52.16
CA ASP A 507 -26.97 46.87 50.79
C ASP A 507 -26.78 48.04 49.80
N ALA A 508 -26.68 47.70 48.50
CA ALA A 508 -27.34 48.44 47.40
C ALA A 508 -27.47 47.59 46.12
N HIS A 509 -28.71 47.36 45.68
CA HIS A 509 -29.10 46.55 44.51
C HIS A 509 -28.62 47.07 43.14
N THR A 510 -28.58 46.19 42.13
CA THR A 510 -29.24 46.41 40.82
C THR A 510 -29.65 45.06 40.23
N ASP A 511 -30.83 44.98 39.61
CA ASP A 511 -31.53 43.71 39.32
C ASP A 511 -31.05 42.94 38.08
N SER A 512 -31.16 41.61 38.12
CA SER A 512 -32.12 40.88 37.26
C SER A 512 -32.36 39.45 37.78
N GLU A 513 -33.63 39.08 37.94
CA GLU A 513 -34.06 37.81 38.54
C GLU A 513 -34.06 36.64 37.55
N PHE A 514 -33.78 35.42 38.02
CA PHE A 514 -34.81 34.36 38.04
C PHE A 514 -34.45 33.23 39.02
N GLU A 515 -35.44 32.70 39.72
CA GLU A 515 -35.27 31.80 40.88
C GLU A 515 -35.10 30.32 40.49
N LEU A 516 -34.29 29.59 41.27
CA LEU A 516 -34.36 28.13 41.45
C LEU A 516 -34.03 27.78 42.91
N SER A 517 -34.71 26.79 43.48
CA SER A 517 -34.88 26.62 44.92
C SER A 517 -34.11 25.43 45.54
N ASP A 518 -33.30 25.71 46.55
CA ASP A 518 -33.19 24.95 47.82
C ASP A 518 -33.31 23.42 47.80
N HIS A 519 -32.43 22.74 47.05
CA HIS A 519 -32.14 21.31 47.30
C HIS A 519 -30.66 20.90 47.16
N GLU A 520 -29.72 21.82 46.92
CA GLU A 520 -28.28 21.50 46.76
C GLU A 520 -27.46 21.55 48.07
N GLN A 521 -28.04 21.99 49.19
CA GLN A 521 -27.33 22.30 50.43
C GLN A 521 -26.50 21.13 51.01
N ASP A 522 -26.98 19.90 50.88
CA ASP A 522 -26.32 18.67 51.36
C ASP A 522 -25.22 18.14 50.41
N ILE A 523 -25.15 18.63 49.16
CA ILE A 523 -24.15 18.21 48.18
C ILE A 523 -22.84 18.99 48.36
N TRP A 524 -22.94 20.28 48.70
CA TRP A 524 -21.78 21.17 48.79
C TRP A 524 -20.88 20.87 50.00
N THR A 525 -21.47 20.47 51.14
CA THR A 525 -20.76 20.08 52.37
C THR A 525 -19.91 18.81 52.17
N HIS A 526 -20.47 17.77 51.57
CA HIS A 526 -19.72 16.55 51.24
C HIS A 526 -18.65 16.76 50.15
N SER A 527 -18.94 17.61 49.15
CA SER A 527 -18.00 17.94 48.06
C SER A 527 -16.79 18.74 48.55
N THR A 528 -16.97 19.60 49.55
CA THR A 528 -15.88 20.39 50.16
C THR A 528 -15.07 19.58 51.17
N ALA A 529 -15.71 18.80 52.06
CA ALA A 529 -15.03 17.93 53.01
C ALA A 529 -14.12 16.89 52.31
N SER A 530 -14.64 16.22 51.28
CA SER A 530 -13.89 15.25 50.47
C SER A 530 -12.66 15.85 49.76
N LYS A 531 -12.71 17.15 49.42
CA LYS A 531 -11.56 17.88 48.85
C LYS A 531 -10.51 18.26 49.91
N LEU A 532 -10.90 18.53 51.17
CA LEU A 532 -9.95 18.84 52.24
C LEU A 532 -9.16 17.60 52.69
N GLU A 533 -9.84 16.50 53.04
CA GLU A 533 -9.16 15.27 53.50
C GLU A 533 -8.30 14.65 52.38
N GLY A 534 -8.71 14.81 51.13
CA GLY A 534 -7.97 14.32 49.95
C GLY A 534 -6.63 15.02 49.66
N SER A 535 -6.28 16.08 50.41
CA SER A 535 -5.06 16.88 50.19
C SER A 535 -3.81 16.25 50.82
N ASN A 536 -3.90 15.84 52.10
CA ASN A 536 -2.72 15.62 52.97
C ASN A 536 -1.91 14.33 52.71
N ASN A 537 -2.22 13.51 51.70
CA ASN A 537 -1.40 12.31 51.41
C ASN A 537 -1.34 11.88 49.93
N ARG A 538 -1.57 12.79 48.98
CA ARG A 538 -1.37 12.49 47.54
C ARG A 538 0.12 12.52 47.16
N ARG A 539 0.86 11.49 47.57
CA ARG A 539 2.16 11.12 46.97
C ARG A 539 2.04 11.20 45.44
N ARG A 540 3.01 11.84 44.75
CA ARG A 540 3.00 11.98 43.28
C ARG A 540 2.91 10.59 42.62
N LYS A 541 1.73 10.25 42.08
CA LYS A 541 1.57 9.03 41.26
C LYS A 541 2.41 9.19 39.99
N TRP A 542 3.28 8.22 39.75
CA TRP A 542 4.07 8.16 38.54
C TRP A 542 3.19 7.82 37.34
N ASP A 543 3.48 8.44 36.19
CA ASP A 543 2.80 8.17 34.93
C ASP A 543 3.09 6.72 34.47
N ILE A 544 2.05 5.88 34.48
CA ILE A 544 2.13 4.47 34.06
C ILE A 544 2.60 4.34 32.60
N GLY A 545 2.25 5.29 31.74
CA GLY A 545 2.68 5.32 30.34
C GLY A 545 4.18 5.58 30.18
N LYS A 546 4.85 6.15 31.19
CA LYS A 546 6.31 6.29 31.24
C LYS A 546 6.97 5.08 31.88
N LEU A 547 6.40 4.55 32.97
CA LEU A 547 6.93 3.36 33.66
C LEU A 547 6.92 2.09 32.79
N ILE A 548 5.94 1.92 31.89
CA ILE A 548 5.86 0.74 31.00
C ILE A 548 7.02 0.69 29.99
N TYR A 549 7.58 1.84 29.60
CA TYR A 549 8.68 1.94 28.62
C TYR A 549 10.03 2.30 29.26
N MET A 550 10.22 1.93 30.53
CA MET A 550 11.49 2.07 31.27
C MET A 550 12.12 0.69 31.48
N ASP A 551 12.87 0.22 30.47
CA ASP A 551 13.51 -1.11 30.45
C ASP A 551 14.49 -1.37 31.62
N ASN A 552 14.83 -0.34 32.40
CA ASN A 552 15.67 -0.41 33.60
C ASN A 552 14.89 -0.62 34.91
N ILE A 553 13.57 -0.88 34.86
CA ILE A 553 12.72 -1.12 36.04
C ILE A 553 11.93 -2.42 35.82
N ALA A 554 11.91 -3.31 36.83
CA ALA A 554 11.09 -4.52 36.77
C ALA A 554 9.58 -4.19 36.74
N PRO A 555 8.73 -4.91 35.98
CA PRO A 555 7.28 -4.64 35.91
C PRO A 555 6.57 -4.65 37.28
N SER A 556 7.04 -5.49 38.21
CA SER A 556 6.61 -5.54 39.60
C SER A 556 6.87 -4.22 40.35
N ASP A 557 8.02 -3.60 40.14
CA ASP A 557 8.37 -2.31 40.74
C ASP A 557 7.70 -1.14 40.01
N CYS A 558 7.43 -1.25 38.71
CA CYS A 558 6.54 -0.31 38.01
C CYS A 558 5.14 -0.31 38.63
N LEU A 559 4.58 -1.48 38.96
CA LEU A 559 3.30 -1.60 39.65
C LEU A 559 3.34 -0.98 41.06
N LYS A 560 4.39 -1.25 41.86
CA LYS A 560 4.60 -0.61 43.17
C LYS A 560 4.66 0.92 43.07
N ARG A 561 5.51 1.45 42.17
CA ARG A 561 5.72 2.90 41.93
C ARG A 561 4.46 3.61 41.42
N TRP A 562 3.63 2.93 40.62
CA TRP A 562 2.34 3.46 40.16
C TRP A 562 1.29 3.52 41.28
N LYS A 563 1.23 2.51 42.14
CA LYS A 563 0.34 2.50 43.32
C LYS A 563 0.77 3.49 44.40
N GLY A 564 2.07 3.77 44.52
CA GLY A 564 2.67 4.58 45.59
C GLY A 564 3.33 3.78 46.73
N GLU A 565 3.46 2.46 46.53
CA GLU A 565 4.08 1.47 47.42
C GLU A 565 5.62 1.52 47.29
N ILE A 566 6.23 2.68 47.61
CA ILE A 566 7.69 2.79 47.76
C ILE A 566 8.03 2.58 49.23
N ASP A 567 8.83 1.54 49.49
CA ASP A 567 9.54 1.35 50.76
C ASP A 567 10.74 2.31 50.81
N GLN A 568 10.98 2.93 51.97
CA GLN A 568 12.18 3.73 52.22
C GLN A 568 12.99 3.08 53.35
N GLY A 569 14.05 2.34 52.97
CA GLY A 569 15.04 1.82 53.91
C GLY A 569 15.56 0.41 53.59
N THR A 570 16.35 0.27 52.51
CA THR A 570 17.36 -0.81 52.34
C THR A 570 18.44 -0.37 51.33
N GLU A 571 19.04 0.81 51.56
CA GLU A 571 20.40 1.14 51.14
C GLU A 571 21.07 1.78 52.38
N ASP A 572 22.37 1.54 52.54
CA ASP A 572 23.21 1.79 53.73
C ASP A 572 23.02 0.83 54.95
N ASP A 573 24.10 0.72 55.75
CA ASP A 573 24.32 -0.08 56.97
C ASP A 573 24.20 -1.63 56.88
N ASP A 574 25.19 -2.27 56.23
CA ASP A 574 25.47 -3.72 56.30
C ASP A 574 26.89 -3.99 56.86
N GLU A 575 27.24 -3.38 58.01
CA GLU A 575 28.51 -3.65 58.71
C GLU A 575 28.44 -3.38 60.23
N SER A 576 27.91 -4.32 61.03
CA SER A 576 28.51 -4.74 62.34
C SER A 576 27.62 -5.70 63.17
N GLN A 577 28.29 -6.45 64.06
CA GLN A 577 27.74 -7.25 65.17
C GLN A 577 26.93 -8.51 64.80
N GLU A 578 27.69 -9.58 64.56
CA GLU A 578 27.39 -10.89 65.13
C GLU A 578 27.14 -10.74 66.66
N ASP A 579 25.99 -11.18 67.17
CA ASP A 579 25.94 -12.35 68.07
C ASP A 579 24.51 -12.74 68.53
N GLU A 580 24.36 -14.05 68.77
CA GLU A 580 23.32 -14.72 69.58
C GLU A 580 21.86 -14.18 69.62
N ASP A 581 20.99 -14.73 68.76
CA ASP A 581 19.72 -15.28 69.25
C ASP A 581 19.42 -16.65 68.59
N PHE A 582 19.63 -17.72 69.35
CA PHE A 582 19.82 -19.08 68.88
C PHE A 582 18.63 -19.96 69.32
N PHE A 583 18.04 -20.68 68.36
CA PHE A 583 16.89 -21.62 68.46
C PHE A 583 15.47 -21.02 68.42
N GLN A 584 14.95 -20.87 67.19
CA GLN A 584 13.66 -21.50 66.86
C GLN A 584 13.78 -22.41 65.62
N LYS A 585 13.33 -23.66 65.76
CA LYS A 585 13.45 -24.69 64.71
C LYS A 585 12.35 -24.50 63.66
N LYS A 586 12.68 -23.78 62.58
CA LYS A 586 11.79 -23.52 61.45
C LYS A 586 11.61 -24.76 60.57
N ASP A 587 10.67 -25.64 60.94
CA ASP A 587 10.39 -26.88 60.19
C ASP A 587 10.00 -26.59 58.72
N THR A 588 10.39 -27.50 57.83
CA THR A 588 10.51 -27.23 56.40
C THR A 588 9.20 -27.39 55.63
N THR A 589 8.33 -26.38 55.69
CA THR A 589 7.45 -26.05 54.57
C THR A 589 7.92 -24.76 53.91
N ARG A 590 8.72 -24.91 52.83
CA ARG A 590 8.99 -23.80 51.89
C ARG A 590 7.73 -23.54 51.06
N THR A 591 6.66 -23.04 51.67
CA THR A 591 5.77 -22.11 50.97
C THR A 591 6.63 -20.90 50.62
N THR A 592 7.16 -20.94 49.41
CA THR A 592 7.89 -19.82 48.83
C THR A 592 6.98 -18.59 48.89
N ALA A 593 7.41 -17.56 49.60
CA ALA A 593 7.11 -16.19 49.21
C ALA A 593 7.88 -15.90 47.92
N SER A 594 7.54 -16.65 46.86
CA SER A 594 8.04 -16.41 45.52
C SER A 594 7.59 -15.02 45.12
N CYS A 595 8.50 -14.30 44.48
CA CYS A 595 8.11 -13.14 43.69
C CYS A 595 6.90 -13.48 42.82
N ALA A 596 6.06 -12.49 42.52
CA ALA A 596 5.00 -12.69 41.54
C ALA A 596 5.62 -12.72 40.14
N ASP A 597 6.24 -13.85 39.81
CA ASP A 597 6.58 -14.24 38.45
C ASP A 597 5.24 -14.53 37.73
N ASP A 598 4.58 -13.44 37.30
CA ASP A 598 3.34 -13.46 36.53
C ASP A 598 3.65 -13.89 35.08
N ASP A 599 4.17 -15.11 34.94
CA ASP A 599 4.54 -15.74 33.69
C ASP A 599 3.33 -15.91 32.77
N LEU A 600 3.48 -15.46 31.51
CA LEU A 600 2.45 -15.60 30.46
C LEU A 600 2.12 -17.06 30.11
N GLU A 601 2.96 -18.03 30.51
CA GLU A 601 2.66 -19.46 30.47
C GLU A 601 1.42 -19.83 31.32
N LYS A 602 1.11 -19.04 32.36
CA LYS A 602 0.00 -19.27 33.27
C LYS A 602 -1.25 -18.48 32.85
N PHE A 603 -2.01 -19.04 31.91
CA PHE A 603 -3.24 -18.44 31.38
C PHE A 603 -4.29 -18.01 32.43
N LYS A 604 -4.36 -18.66 33.60
CA LYS A 604 -5.26 -18.24 34.69
C LYS A 604 -4.63 -17.07 35.47
N PRO A 605 -5.29 -15.89 35.53
CA PRO A 605 -4.73 -14.72 36.22
C PRO A 605 -4.56 -14.99 37.73
N HIS A 606 -3.77 -14.14 38.39
CA HIS A 606 -3.63 -14.19 39.84
C HIS A 606 -4.97 -13.91 40.52
N PHE A 607 -5.50 -14.89 41.26
CA PHE A 607 -6.65 -14.73 42.14
C PHE A 607 -6.18 -14.66 43.59
N GLU A 608 -6.77 -13.74 44.36
CA GLU A 608 -6.64 -13.76 45.83
C GLU A 608 -7.13 -15.10 46.40
N THR A 609 -6.66 -15.45 47.60
CA THR A 609 -7.09 -16.67 48.28
C THR A 609 -8.63 -16.71 48.41
N PHE A 610 -9.24 -17.87 48.18
CA PHE A 610 -10.70 -18.04 48.11
C PHE A 610 -11.46 -17.42 49.30
N LYS A 611 -10.90 -17.51 50.52
CA LYS A 611 -11.44 -16.87 51.74
C LYS A 611 -11.52 -15.33 51.62
N LYS A 612 -10.52 -14.67 51.03
CA LYS A 612 -10.53 -13.23 50.77
C LYS A 612 -11.56 -12.87 49.70
N LEU A 613 -11.69 -13.69 48.65
CA LEU A 613 -12.70 -13.46 47.61
C LEU A 613 -14.12 -13.55 48.17
N ILE A 614 -14.44 -14.54 49.02
CA ILE A 614 -15.73 -14.62 49.72
C ILE A 614 -15.97 -13.38 50.58
N ALA A 615 -15.00 -12.98 51.41
CA ALA A 615 -15.13 -11.78 52.26
C ALA A 615 -15.25 -10.45 51.46
N LYS A 616 -14.75 -10.44 50.22
CA LYS A 616 -14.80 -9.29 49.29
C LYS A 616 -16.08 -9.26 48.45
N TRP A 617 -16.72 -10.42 48.25
CA TRP A 617 -17.91 -10.63 47.44
C TRP A 617 -19.00 -11.47 48.15
N PRO A 618 -19.45 -11.11 49.37
CA PRO A 618 -20.57 -11.80 50.01
C PRO A 618 -21.91 -11.45 49.33
N ASN A 619 -22.07 -10.20 48.90
CA ASN A 619 -23.26 -9.69 48.23
C ASN A 619 -22.94 -9.21 46.80
N MET A 620 -23.90 -9.36 45.90
CA MET A 620 -23.80 -9.00 44.48
C MET A 620 -23.81 -7.47 44.23
N ASP A 621 -24.23 -6.67 45.21
CA ASP A 621 -24.54 -5.24 45.05
C ASP A 621 -23.40 -4.41 44.44
N ARG A 622 -22.15 -4.77 44.73
CA ARG A 622 -20.94 -4.12 44.20
C ARG A 622 -20.79 -4.20 42.67
N ILE A 623 -21.45 -5.14 42.00
CA ILE A 623 -21.53 -5.23 40.53
C ILE A 623 -22.96 -5.16 39.98
N LYS A 624 -23.95 -4.83 40.82
CA LYS A 624 -25.36 -4.63 40.40
C LYS A 624 -25.48 -3.57 39.29
N ASN A 625 -24.66 -2.53 39.32
CA ASN A 625 -24.58 -1.50 38.27
C ASN A 625 -24.03 -2.02 36.91
N ARG A 626 -23.62 -3.29 36.82
CA ARG A 626 -23.24 -3.99 35.58
C ARG A 626 -24.21 -5.13 35.20
N LEU A 627 -25.20 -5.44 36.04
CA LEU A 627 -26.15 -6.55 35.84
C LEU A 627 -27.59 -6.02 35.83
N ILE A 628 -28.16 -5.94 34.63
CA ILE A 628 -29.59 -5.61 34.42
C ILE A 628 -30.46 -6.69 35.09
N GLY A 629 -31.61 -6.30 35.63
CA GLY A 629 -32.69 -7.24 35.97
C GLY A 629 -32.80 -7.68 37.43
N SER A 630 -31.84 -7.34 38.31
CA SER A 630 -32.04 -7.58 39.75
C SER A 630 -32.92 -6.50 40.39
N SER A 631 -34.24 -6.73 40.37
CA SER A 631 -35.20 -6.04 41.24
C SER A 631 -34.75 -6.10 42.71
N LYS A 632 -35.28 -5.20 43.55
CA LYS A 632 -35.09 -5.35 45.01
C LYS A 632 -35.80 -6.65 45.44
N PRO A 633 -35.13 -7.62 46.10
CA PRO A 633 -35.88 -8.62 46.84
C PRO A 633 -36.71 -7.88 47.91
N PRO A 634 -38.00 -8.26 48.12
CA PRO A 634 -38.77 -7.69 49.21
C PRO A 634 -38.13 -8.06 50.55
N SER A 635 -38.07 -7.12 51.48
CA SER A 635 -37.48 -7.34 52.80
C SER A 635 -38.32 -8.30 53.62
N THR A 636 -37.88 -9.55 53.77
CA THR A 636 -38.50 -10.55 54.63
C THR A 636 -37.90 -10.55 56.03
N GLY A 637 -38.77 -10.67 57.05
CA GLY A 637 -38.37 -10.95 58.42
C GLY A 637 -37.98 -12.42 58.61
N VAL A 638 -37.38 -12.74 59.76
CA VAL A 638 -36.83 -14.07 60.08
C VAL A 638 -37.88 -14.97 60.73
N ALA A 639 -38.02 -16.20 60.22
CA ALA A 639 -38.39 -17.46 60.88
C ALA A 639 -38.69 -18.54 59.80
N ASP A 640 -38.51 -19.85 59.99
CA ASP A 640 -37.62 -20.67 60.85
C ASP A 640 -37.71 -22.14 60.35
N ALA A 641 -36.69 -22.96 60.60
CA ALA A 641 -36.61 -24.44 60.42
C ALA A 641 -36.94 -25.02 59.01
N ASP A 642 -36.03 -25.68 58.28
CA ASP A 642 -35.24 -26.91 58.55
C ASP A 642 -36.06 -28.22 58.44
N GLU A 643 -35.87 -28.97 57.33
CA GLU A 643 -35.73 -30.44 57.32
C GLU A 643 -35.25 -30.95 55.93
N ASP A 644 -33.97 -31.35 55.88
CA ASP A 644 -33.24 -32.36 55.09
C ASP A 644 -33.39 -32.62 53.57
N GLU A 645 -32.19 -32.81 52.99
CA GLU A 645 -31.81 -33.43 51.71
C GLU A 645 -32.51 -34.81 51.47
N GLU A 646 -32.79 -35.28 50.24
CA GLU A 646 -31.79 -35.83 49.31
C GLU A 646 -32.38 -36.23 47.92
N ALA A 647 -31.51 -36.70 47.01
CA ALA A 647 -31.78 -37.63 45.89
C ALA A 647 -32.66 -37.24 44.66
N TYR A 648 -31.98 -36.80 43.59
CA TYR A 648 -32.04 -37.32 42.19
C TYR A 648 -33.34 -37.89 41.56
N GLY A 649 -33.75 -37.26 40.44
CA GLY A 649 -34.55 -37.81 39.33
C GLY A 649 -34.83 -36.68 38.33
N ASP A 650 -34.28 -36.64 37.11
CA ASP A 650 -34.45 -37.54 35.96
C ASP A 650 -35.89 -37.58 35.40
N PHE A 651 -36.05 -37.10 34.16
CA PHE A 651 -37.24 -37.37 33.33
C PHE A 651 -36.97 -37.09 31.84
N GLU A 652 -36.24 -37.98 31.17
CA GLU A 652 -36.31 -38.10 29.70
C GLU A 652 -37.57 -38.91 29.26
N ASP A 653 -38.42 -38.23 28.47
CA ASP A 653 -39.18 -38.75 27.32
C ASP A 653 -40.46 -39.65 27.52
N LEU A 654 -41.28 -39.71 26.45
CA LEU A 654 -42.54 -40.50 26.22
C LEU A 654 -43.74 -40.26 27.16
N GLU A 655 -45.01 -40.57 26.83
CA GLU A 655 -45.88 -40.59 25.62
C GLU A 655 -47.34 -40.74 26.16
N GLU A 656 -48.48 -40.61 25.48
CA GLU A 656 -48.95 -40.44 24.07
C GLU A 656 -50.14 -39.41 24.14
N THR A 657 -51.02 -39.06 23.18
CA THR A 657 -51.46 -39.51 21.84
C THR A 657 -51.92 -38.28 21.03
N ASN A 658 -52.18 -38.44 19.72
CA ASN A 658 -52.87 -37.49 18.81
C ASN A 658 -52.16 -36.13 18.59
N GLY A 659 -51.52 -35.84 17.45
CA GLY A 659 -51.40 -36.59 16.19
C GLY A 659 -51.85 -35.74 14.99
N GLU A 660 -50.91 -35.40 14.12
CA GLU A 660 -51.01 -34.98 12.70
C GLU A 660 -52.23 -34.14 12.24
N GLY A 661 -52.08 -32.95 11.66
CA GLY A 661 -50.88 -32.19 11.28
C GLY A 661 -51.25 -31.03 10.34
N ALA A 662 -50.44 -29.97 10.27
CA ALA A 662 -50.80 -28.75 9.54
C ALA A 662 -50.05 -28.58 8.20
N GLU A 663 -50.74 -28.75 7.07
CA GLU A 663 -50.30 -28.25 5.75
C GLU A 663 -51.29 -27.24 5.15
N SER A 664 -50.91 -25.95 5.18
CA SER A 664 -51.42 -24.84 4.35
C SER A 664 -52.89 -24.36 4.53
N GLY A 665 -53.14 -23.05 4.40
CA GLY A 665 -54.51 -22.54 4.14
C GLY A 665 -54.94 -21.16 4.67
N VAL A 666 -54.32 -20.08 4.18
CA VAL A 666 -54.87 -18.70 3.99
C VAL A 666 -56.11 -18.23 4.79
N ASN A 667 -55.90 -17.16 5.59
CA ASN A 667 -56.76 -16.02 5.98
C ASN A 667 -58.31 -16.12 6.07
N GLU A 668 -58.79 -15.80 7.28
CA GLU A 668 -59.80 -14.76 7.63
C GLU A 668 -61.29 -14.89 7.26
N ASP A 669 -62.11 -14.56 8.27
CA ASP A 669 -63.48 -14.01 8.33
C ASP A 669 -64.62 -14.66 7.49
N ASN A 670 -65.80 -14.95 8.06
CA ASN A 670 -66.66 -14.06 8.86
C ASN A 670 -67.80 -14.86 9.54
N THR A 671 -68.27 -14.39 10.70
CA THR A 671 -69.67 -13.96 10.99
C THR A 671 -69.77 -13.54 12.47
N SER A 672 -70.53 -12.52 12.88
CA SER A 672 -71.47 -11.62 12.16
C SER A 672 -71.72 -10.32 12.95
N HIS A 673 -72.24 -9.28 12.27
CA HIS A 673 -73.09 -8.14 12.72
C HIS A 673 -73.15 -7.74 14.22
N ASP A 674 -73.17 -6.45 14.56
CA ASP A 674 -74.15 -5.49 14.00
C ASP A 674 -73.63 -4.04 13.76
N ASP A 675 -74.51 -3.20 13.20
CA ASP A 675 -74.27 -1.83 12.72
C ASP A 675 -74.43 -0.72 13.80
N SER A 676 -74.15 0.53 13.35
CA SER A 676 -74.76 1.82 13.79
C SER A 676 -73.89 2.84 14.55
N ASP A 677 -74.21 4.10 14.26
CA ASP A 677 -73.65 5.35 14.80
C ASP A 677 -73.97 5.59 16.29
N GLY A 678 -73.19 6.46 16.95
CA GLY A 678 -73.56 7.03 18.25
C GLY A 678 -72.42 7.81 18.93
N ASN A 679 -72.71 9.01 19.43
CA ASN A 679 -71.84 9.80 20.31
C ASN A 679 -72.41 9.79 21.74
N GLU A 680 -71.63 10.29 22.71
CA GLU A 680 -72.02 10.81 24.04
C GLU A 680 -71.82 9.92 25.30
N SER A 681 -70.86 10.40 26.13
CA SER A 681 -70.84 10.53 27.59
C SER A 681 -71.34 9.43 28.55
N ASP A 682 -70.36 8.95 29.34
CA ASP A 682 -70.34 8.98 30.82
C ASP A 682 -71.24 8.00 31.63
N GLY A 683 -70.85 7.74 32.90
CA GLY A 683 -71.79 7.25 33.92
C GLY A 683 -71.58 5.89 34.60
N SER A 684 -70.42 5.62 35.23
CA SER A 684 -70.28 4.68 36.39
C SER A 684 -70.54 3.16 36.13
N PHE A 685 -70.43 2.19 37.06
CA PHE A 685 -70.06 2.16 38.49
C PHE A 685 -69.49 0.79 38.91
N ALA A 686 -68.40 0.77 39.72
CA ALA A 686 -68.02 -0.27 40.71
C ALA A 686 -67.78 -1.75 40.23
N ASP A 687 -67.09 -2.62 40.99
CA ASP A 687 -66.35 -2.42 42.24
C ASP A 687 -65.16 -3.40 42.40
N PHE A 688 -64.16 -3.00 43.18
CA PHE A 688 -63.56 -3.83 44.24
C PHE A 688 -62.72 -2.95 45.17
N ASP A 689 -62.99 -3.02 46.48
CA ASP A 689 -62.60 -1.96 47.43
C ASP A 689 -61.17 -2.10 48.00
N LYS A 690 -60.76 -1.08 48.75
CA LYS A 690 -59.42 -0.83 49.34
C LYS A 690 -58.96 -1.92 50.31
N GLU A 691 -57.63 -2.07 50.43
CA GLU A 691 -56.80 -1.91 51.66
C GLU A 691 -55.43 -2.60 51.45
N GLU A 692 -54.25 -2.04 51.76
CA GLU A 692 -53.86 -0.68 52.15
C GLU A 692 -52.68 -0.20 51.27
N LYS A 693 -52.70 1.06 50.80
CA LYS A 693 -51.47 1.76 50.36
C LYS A 693 -50.99 2.67 51.50
N LYS A 694 -49.72 2.57 51.91
CA LYS A 694 -49.08 3.67 52.66
C LYS A 694 -48.97 4.89 51.73
N SER A 695 -49.26 6.06 52.28
CA SER A 695 -49.50 7.29 51.51
C SER A 695 -48.23 7.86 50.85
N LEU A 696 -48.18 7.80 49.53
CA LEU A 696 -47.40 8.73 48.69
C LEU A 696 -48.38 9.73 48.03
N SER A 697 -47.88 10.89 47.62
CA SER A 697 -48.71 11.88 46.91
C SER A 697 -49.00 11.46 45.46
N THR A 698 -50.02 12.07 44.86
CA THR A 698 -50.35 11.88 43.43
C THR A 698 -49.26 12.40 42.48
N GLU A 699 -48.36 13.24 42.97
CA GLU A 699 -47.18 13.72 42.26
C GLU A 699 -46.05 12.70 42.35
N GLN A 700 -45.79 12.15 43.54
CA GLN A 700 -44.83 11.06 43.75
C GLN A 700 -45.22 9.79 42.96
N GLU A 701 -46.51 9.43 42.91
CA GLU A 701 -46.98 8.33 42.07
C GLU A 701 -46.85 8.64 40.57
N ARG A 702 -46.85 9.92 40.16
CA ARG A 702 -46.55 10.33 38.78
C ARG A 702 -45.05 10.27 38.48
N GLU A 703 -44.20 10.68 39.41
CA GLU A 703 -42.73 10.60 39.33
C GLU A 703 -42.25 9.14 39.29
N GLU A 704 -42.77 8.27 40.17
CA GLU A 704 -42.49 6.84 40.11
C GLU A 704 -42.89 6.25 38.74
N ASN A 705 -44.02 6.66 38.18
CA ASN A 705 -44.47 6.19 36.87
C ASN A 705 -43.67 6.79 35.70
N ALA A 706 -43.05 7.96 35.86
CA ALA A 706 -42.07 8.51 34.93
C ALA A 706 -40.77 7.70 35.00
N ALA A 707 -40.21 7.51 36.20
CA ALA A 707 -39.01 6.70 36.44
C ALA A 707 -39.18 5.24 36.01
N LYS A 708 -40.37 4.63 36.18
CA LYS A 708 -40.69 3.29 35.65
C LYS A 708 -40.66 3.26 34.12
N LYS A 709 -41.20 4.28 33.44
CA LYS A 709 -41.14 4.41 31.97
C LYS A 709 -39.73 4.68 31.45
N GLU A 710 -38.93 5.44 32.19
CA GLU A 710 -37.52 5.69 31.87
C GLU A 710 -36.67 4.43 32.04
N ASN A 711 -36.84 3.70 33.14
CA ASN A 711 -36.19 2.39 33.34
C ASN A 711 -36.62 1.37 32.29
N LEU A 712 -37.91 1.33 31.90
CA LEU A 712 -38.38 0.49 30.79
C LEU A 712 -37.76 0.89 29.45
N ARG A 713 -37.58 2.20 29.19
CA ARG A 713 -36.88 2.70 27.99
C ARG A 713 -35.41 2.31 27.99
N LEU A 714 -34.73 2.39 29.14
CA LEU A 714 -33.32 1.99 29.28
C LEU A 714 -33.14 0.47 29.14
N GLN A 715 -34.07 -0.32 29.69
CA GLN A 715 -34.14 -1.77 29.45
C GLN A 715 -34.34 -2.06 27.96
N PHE A 716 -35.31 -1.43 27.32
CA PHE A 716 -35.59 -1.60 25.89
C PHE A 716 -34.40 -1.18 25.00
N GLU A 717 -33.71 -0.08 25.31
CA GLU A 717 -32.49 0.33 24.57
C GLU A 717 -31.31 -0.64 24.79
N MET A 718 -31.25 -1.33 25.94
CA MET A 718 -30.24 -2.38 26.20
C MET A 718 -30.63 -3.75 25.64
N GLU A 719 -31.93 -4.05 25.47
CA GLU A 719 -32.44 -5.29 24.87
C GLU A 719 -32.44 -5.24 23.34
N GLU A 720 -32.87 -4.14 22.72
CA GLU A 720 -32.73 -3.93 21.27
C GLU A 720 -31.28 -3.60 20.89
N GLY A 721 -30.53 -2.92 21.75
CA GLY A 721 -29.10 -2.65 21.60
C GLY A 721 -28.76 -1.90 20.30
N ASP A 722 -28.09 -2.59 19.39
CA ASP A 722 -27.59 -2.06 18.11
C ASP A 722 -28.50 -2.44 16.91
N ASN A 723 -29.58 -3.20 17.13
CA ASN A 723 -30.41 -3.76 16.04
C ASN A 723 -31.14 -2.72 15.18
N PHE A 724 -31.34 -1.50 15.70
CA PHE A 724 -31.99 -0.38 15.00
C PHE A 724 -31.12 0.89 14.91
N LYS A 725 -29.84 0.84 15.30
CA LYS A 725 -29.01 2.03 15.54
C LYS A 725 -28.17 2.43 14.31
N GLU A 726 -28.71 3.32 13.49
CA GLU A 726 -28.05 4.11 12.42
C GLU A 726 -27.25 3.39 11.29
N GLU A 727 -26.94 2.10 11.42
CA GLU A 727 -26.23 1.29 10.41
C GLU A 727 -27.08 0.95 9.15
N ASP A 728 -28.40 1.18 9.18
CA ASP A 728 -29.31 0.87 8.08
C ASP A 728 -28.98 1.70 6.82
N PRO A 729 -28.65 1.08 5.65
CA PRO A 729 -28.19 1.76 4.43
C PRO A 729 -29.15 2.79 3.79
N ASN A 730 -30.25 3.13 4.44
CA ASN A 730 -31.28 4.05 3.95
C ASN A 730 -31.31 5.38 4.72
N ASN A 731 -30.61 5.52 5.86
CA ASN A 731 -30.83 6.66 6.78
C ASN A 731 -29.81 7.82 6.60
N GLU A 732 -28.51 7.53 6.46
CA GLU A 732 -27.48 8.57 6.28
C GLU A 732 -26.94 8.70 4.84
N TYR A 733 -26.82 7.60 4.09
CA TYR A 733 -26.08 7.55 2.83
C TYR A 733 -26.79 6.72 1.74
N ASP A 734 -27.28 7.40 0.70
CA ASP A 734 -27.92 6.85 -0.52
C ASP A 734 -27.16 5.69 -1.22
N THR A 735 -25.90 5.42 -0.88
CA THR A 735 -25.07 4.42 -1.57
C THR A 735 -23.95 3.86 -0.68
N TRP A 736 -23.77 2.54 -0.73
CA TRP A 736 -22.70 1.79 -0.03
C TRP A 736 -21.28 2.38 -0.17
N TYR A 737 -20.93 2.94 -1.34
CA TYR A 737 -19.64 3.62 -1.55
C TYR A 737 -19.44 4.83 -0.62
N GLU A 738 -20.51 5.58 -0.35
CA GLU A 738 -20.47 6.77 0.50
C GLU A 738 -20.48 6.37 1.98
N LEU A 739 -21.28 5.37 2.37
CA LEU A 739 -21.21 4.71 3.68
C LEU A 739 -19.80 4.18 4.01
N GLN A 740 -19.16 3.44 3.09
CA GLN A 740 -17.79 2.95 3.29
C GLN A 740 -16.78 4.10 3.40
N LYS A 741 -16.97 5.18 2.65
CA LYS A 741 -16.13 6.38 2.76
C LYS A 741 -16.35 7.10 4.09
N ALA A 742 -17.58 7.15 4.60
CA ALA A 742 -17.93 7.72 5.89
C ALA A 742 -17.31 6.91 7.05
N LYS A 743 -17.42 5.58 7.05
CA LYS A 743 -16.75 4.73 8.06
C LYS A 743 -15.22 4.90 8.06
N MET A 744 -14.59 5.04 6.89
CA MET A 744 -13.15 5.38 6.81
C MET A 744 -12.84 6.80 7.31
N ALA A 745 -13.72 7.78 7.07
CA ALA A 745 -13.54 9.15 7.55
C ALA A 745 -13.69 9.25 9.08
N LYS A 746 -14.75 8.65 9.64
CA LYS A 746 -15.00 8.55 11.09
C LYS A 746 -13.83 7.88 11.81
N GLN A 747 -13.22 6.84 11.22
CA GLN A 747 -12.00 6.25 11.77
C GLN A 747 -10.79 7.20 11.74
N MET A 748 -10.61 7.98 10.68
CA MET A 748 -9.52 8.97 10.60
C MET A 748 -9.73 10.16 11.54
N GLU A 749 -10.98 10.51 11.82
CA GLU A 749 -11.38 11.54 12.80
C GLU A 749 -11.09 11.07 14.23
N ILE A 750 -11.53 9.85 14.60
CA ILE A 750 -11.17 9.18 15.86
C ILE A 750 -9.64 9.13 16.03
N ASN A 751 -8.92 8.68 14.99
CA ASN A 751 -7.46 8.61 15.03
C ASN A 751 -6.79 9.99 15.25
N ASN A 752 -7.39 11.10 14.80
CA ASN A 752 -6.82 12.43 15.04
C ASN A 752 -7.11 12.93 16.46
N ALA A 753 -8.34 12.73 16.96
CA ALA A 753 -8.72 13.12 18.33
C ALA A 753 -7.83 12.43 19.38
N GLU A 754 -7.74 11.10 19.32
CA GLU A 754 -6.89 10.27 20.21
C GLU A 754 -5.40 10.68 20.16
N LEU A 755 -4.93 11.30 19.07
CA LEU A 755 -3.56 11.77 18.91
C LEU A 755 -3.37 13.26 19.24
N GLU A 756 -4.45 14.01 19.44
CA GLU A 756 -4.43 15.42 19.85
C GLU A 756 -4.49 15.58 21.38
N ASP A 757 -5.10 14.62 22.09
CA ASP A 757 -5.03 14.50 23.55
C ASP A 757 -3.61 14.14 24.08
N MET A 758 -2.74 13.60 23.22
CA MET A 758 -1.40 13.14 23.60
C MET A 758 -0.32 14.21 23.48
N THR A 759 0.65 14.22 24.42
CA THR A 759 1.79 15.15 24.35
C THR A 759 2.63 14.94 23.08
N PRO A 760 3.29 15.98 22.54
CA PRO A 760 4.05 15.88 21.28
C PRO A 760 5.15 14.81 21.27
N GLU A 761 5.72 14.46 22.43
CA GLU A 761 6.70 13.37 22.56
C GLU A 761 6.06 11.99 22.51
N GLN A 762 4.96 11.77 23.24
CA GLN A 762 4.18 10.53 23.20
C GLN A 762 3.63 10.29 21.80
N ARG A 763 3.08 11.34 21.17
CA ARG A 763 2.61 11.31 19.78
C ARG A 763 3.73 10.92 18.81
N GLN A 764 4.92 11.51 18.91
CA GLN A 764 6.06 11.13 18.06
C GLN A 764 6.50 9.67 18.26
N LYS A 765 6.43 9.14 19.49
CA LYS A 765 6.76 7.73 19.78
C LYS A 765 5.72 6.74 19.23
N ILE A 766 4.43 7.11 19.25
CA ILE A 766 3.30 6.24 18.86
C ILE A 766 2.96 6.37 17.37
N GLU A 767 2.73 7.59 16.88
CA GLU A 767 2.39 7.86 15.46
C GLU A 767 3.65 7.82 14.56
N GLY A 768 4.81 8.14 15.12
CA GLY A 768 6.01 8.42 14.35
C GLY A 768 6.02 9.84 13.76
N TYR A 769 6.93 10.08 12.83
CA TYR A 769 7.02 11.35 12.11
C TYR A 769 5.99 11.38 10.97
N ARG A 770 4.95 12.21 11.13
CA ARG A 770 3.92 12.48 10.10
C ARG A 770 4.56 12.90 8.77
N ALA A 771 3.98 12.42 7.67
CA ALA A 771 4.19 12.98 6.35
C ALA A 771 3.93 14.50 6.34
N GLY A 772 4.66 15.25 5.52
CA GLY A 772 4.70 16.72 5.58
C GLY A 772 5.85 17.25 6.43
N SER A 773 6.26 16.54 7.48
CA SER A 773 7.42 16.91 8.31
C SER A 773 8.71 16.93 7.48
N TYR A 774 9.50 18.01 7.63
CA TYR A 774 10.89 18.05 7.18
C TYR A 774 11.77 17.38 8.22
N VAL A 775 12.65 16.45 7.80
CA VAL A 775 13.44 15.62 8.71
C VAL A 775 14.90 15.50 8.28
N ARG A 776 15.78 15.38 9.28
CA ARG A 776 17.17 14.93 9.15
C ARG A 776 17.23 13.45 9.54
N ILE A 777 17.64 12.59 8.61
CA ILE A 777 17.78 11.14 8.82
C ILE A 777 19.25 10.77 8.66
N VAL A 778 19.84 10.20 9.71
CA VAL A 778 21.24 9.78 9.74
C VAL A 778 21.34 8.28 9.48
N PHE A 779 22.29 7.90 8.64
CA PHE A 779 22.66 6.53 8.35
C PHE A 779 24.14 6.32 8.69
N ASP A 780 24.41 5.20 9.37
CA ASP A 780 25.76 4.72 9.62
C ASP A 780 26.13 3.65 8.57
N ASN A 781 27.42 3.48 8.31
CA ASN A 781 27.98 2.48 7.41
C ASN A 781 27.46 2.55 5.94
N LEU A 782 27.50 3.74 5.32
CA LEU A 782 27.24 3.92 3.89
C LEU A 782 28.53 3.83 3.05
N PRO A 783 28.54 3.10 1.91
CA PRO A 783 29.74 2.93 1.08
C PRO A 783 30.37 4.24 0.63
N MET A 784 31.70 4.33 0.67
CA MET A 784 32.46 5.54 0.29
C MET A 784 32.08 6.04 -1.11
N GLU A 785 31.80 5.13 -2.05
CA GLU A 785 31.52 5.45 -3.44
C GLU A 785 30.19 6.19 -3.61
N PHE A 786 29.25 6.06 -2.68
CA PHE A 786 28.01 6.84 -2.69
C PHE A 786 28.28 8.34 -2.48
N VAL A 787 29.20 8.67 -1.57
CA VAL A 787 29.54 10.05 -1.22
C VAL A 787 30.55 10.64 -2.19
N GLU A 788 31.54 9.87 -2.64
CA GLU A 788 32.50 10.32 -3.65
C GLU A 788 31.81 10.54 -5.00
N ASN A 789 31.11 9.53 -5.52
CA ASN A 789 30.38 9.62 -6.80
C ASN A 789 29.02 10.33 -6.67
N PHE A 790 28.76 11.05 -5.58
CA PHE A 790 27.54 11.85 -5.45
C PHE A 790 27.42 12.87 -6.60
N ASN A 791 26.21 13.02 -7.14
CA ASN A 791 25.91 13.96 -8.22
C ASN A 791 24.43 14.37 -8.11
N PRO A 792 24.12 15.67 -7.92
CA PRO A 792 22.77 16.13 -7.60
C PRO A 792 21.76 16.00 -8.76
N LYS A 793 22.20 15.67 -9.99
CA LYS A 793 21.29 15.41 -11.13
C LYS A 793 20.55 14.07 -11.04
N TYR A 794 20.90 13.23 -10.05
CA TYR A 794 20.27 11.93 -9.79
C TYR A 794 19.49 11.99 -8.47
N PRO A 795 18.16 11.76 -8.46
CA PRO A 795 17.37 11.79 -7.23
C PRO A 795 17.75 10.65 -6.30
N ILE A 796 18.04 10.98 -5.04
CA ILE A 796 18.12 10.00 -3.96
C ILE A 796 16.71 9.79 -3.40
N ILE A 797 16.19 8.57 -3.55
CA ILE A 797 14.87 8.19 -3.05
C ILE A 797 15.05 7.14 -1.94
N MET A 798 14.41 7.42 -0.81
CA MET A 798 14.34 6.60 0.37
C MET A 798 12.95 5.95 0.47
N GLY A 799 12.88 4.65 0.71
CA GLY A 799 11.62 3.93 0.94
C GLY A 799 11.68 3.04 2.17
N GLY A 800 10.71 3.19 3.08
CA GLY A 800 10.56 2.31 4.23
C GLY A 800 10.15 0.90 3.81
N LEU A 801 10.83 -0.09 4.39
CA LEU A 801 10.61 -1.51 4.14
C LEU A 801 9.66 -2.09 5.19
N LEU A 802 8.61 -2.78 4.76
CA LEU A 802 7.74 -3.49 5.68
C LEU A 802 8.41 -4.79 6.19
N PRO A 803 8.02 -5.34 7.35
CA PRO A 803 8.64 -6.57 7.90
C PRO A 803 8.56 -7.80 6.98
N ALA A 804 7.58 -7.84 6.07
CA ALA A 804 7.50 -8.85 5.02
C ALA A 804 8.63 -8.69 3.98
N GLU A 805 9.06 -7.46 3.70
CA GLU A 805 10.00 -7.12 2.63
C GLU A 805 11.46 -7.18 3.04
N MET A 806 11.73 -7.32 4.34
CA MET A 806 13.06 -7.68 4.85
C MET A 806 13.40 -9.15 4.59
N LYS A 807 12.38 -10.00 4.38
CA LYS A 807 12.56 -11.45 4.19
C LYS A 807 12.85 -11.78 2.72
N PHE A 808 13.65 -12.82 2.49
CA PHE A 808 13.94 -13.37 1.17
C PHE A 808 13.23 -14.72 0.97
N GLY A 809 12.88 -15.02 -0.27
CA GLY A 809 12.24 -16.29 -0.63
C GLY A 809 12.00 -16.41 -2.12
N ILE A 810 10.97 -17.18 -2.48
CA ILE A 810 10.57 -17.44 -3.86
C ILE A 810 9.23 -16.77 -4.13
N ILE A 811 9.22 -15.83 -5.07
CA ILE A 811 8.02 -15.10 -5.45
C ILE A 811 7.35 -15.82 -6.61
N LYS A 812 6.07 -16.17 -6.47
CA LYS A 812 5.21 -16.66 -7.55
C LYS A 812 4.48 -15.46 -8.15
N ALA A 813 4.82 -15.16 -9.40
CA ALA A 813 4.36 -13.98 -10.12
C ALA A 813 3.62 -14.36 -11.40
N ARG A 814 2.60 -13.59 -11.77
CA ARG A 814 1.97 -13.66 -13.10
C ARG A 814 2.65 -12.66 -14.02
N ILE A 815 3.49 -13.14 -14.94
CA ILE A 815 4.30 -12.32 -15.84
C ILE A 815 3.85 -12.46 -17.30
N ARG A 816 4.09 -11.42 -18.10
CA ARG A 816 3.86 -11.36 -19.53
C ARG A 816 5.00 -10.60 -20.21
N ARG A 817 5.36 -11.01 -21.44
CA ARG A 817 6.22 -10.19 -22.33
C ARG A 817 5.52 -8.88 -22.67
N HIS A 818 6.22 -7.75 -22.55
CA HIS A 818 5.66 -6.46 -22.92
C HIS A 818 5.23 -6.40 -24.40
N ARG A 819 4.17 -5.64 -24.73
CA ARG A 819 3.57 -5.64 -26.08
C ARG A 819 4.54 -5.22 -27.19
N TRP A 820 5.45 -4.29 -26.89
CA TRP A 820 6.40 -3.75 -27.86
C TRP A 820 7.81 -4.36 -27.77
N HIS A 821 8.09 -5.19 -26.76
CA HIS A 821 9.39 -5.85 -26.65
C HIS A 821 9.53 -6.96 -27.70
N LYS A 822 10.49 -6.79 -28.62
CA LYS A 822 10.63 -7.64 -29.83
C LYS A 822 10.93 -9.12 -29.52
N LYS A 823 11.73 -9.41 -28.49
CA LYS A 823 12.22 -10.76 -28.17
C LYS A 823 11.31 -11.48 -27.15
N ILE A 824 11.17 -12.80 -27.25
CA ILE A 824 10.60 -13.62 -26.16
C ILE A 824 11.64 -13.83 -25.06
N LEU A 825 11.18 -13.98 -23.81
CA LEU A 825 12.06 -14.16 -22.66
C LEU A 825 12.27 -15.66 -22.41
N LYS A 826 13.48 -16.05 -22.00
CA LYS A 826 13.92 -17.44 -21.82
C LYS A 826 14.08 -17.75 -20.33
N THR A 827 13.73 -18.97 -19.90
CA THR A 827 13.92 -19.41 -18.50
C THR A 827 15.40 -19.51 -18.14
N ASN A 828 15.77 -19.04 -16.95
CA ASN A 828 17.17 -18.94 -16.50
C ASN A 828 18.06 -18.05 -17.39
N ASP A 829 17.48 -17.09 -18.13
CA ASP A 829 18.20 -15.89 -18.57
C ASP A 829 17.92 -14.77 -17.55
N PRO A 830 18.89 -13.89 -17.27
CA PRO A 830 18.72 -12.83 -16.29
C PRO A 830 17.68 -11.80 -16.73
N LEU A 831 16.96 -11.27 -15.74
CA LEU A 831 16.01 -10.18 -15.88
C LEU A 831 16.15 -9.25 -14.67
N VAL A 832 16.31 -7.95 -14.92
CA VAL A 832 16.27 -6.91 -13.88
C VAL A 832 14.81 -6.62 -13.57
N LEU A 833 14.38 -6.86 -12.34
CA LEU A 833 13.04 -6.55 -11.85
C LEU A 833 13.08 -5.26 -11.03
N SER A 834 12.12 -4.38 -11.31
CA SER A 834 11.72 -3.30 -10.40
C SER A 834 10.48 -3.79 -9.65
N LEU A 835 10.64 -4.13 -8.37
CA LEU A 835 9.59 -4.69 -7.51
C LEU A 835 9.63 -3.96 -6.16
N GLY A 836 8.52 -3.29 -5.81
CA GLY A 836 8.49 -2.35 -4.70
C GLY A 836 9.54 -1.25 -4.89
N TRP A 837 10.23 -0.89 -3.79
CA TRP A 837 11.35 0.05 -3.85
C TRP A 837 12.54 -0.49 -4.65
N ARG A 838 12.82 -1.79 -4.54
CA ARG A 838 14.09 -2.38 -4.97
C ARG A 838 14.16 -2.60 -6.49
N ARG A 839 15.39 -2.50 -7.02
CA ARG A 839 15.76 -2.96 -8.36
C ARG A 839 16.78 -4.09 -8.22
N PHE A 840 16.53 -5.26 -8.79
CA PHE A 840 17.47 -6.38 -8.70
C PHE A 840 17.38 -7.33 -9.90
N GLN A 841 18.52 -7.92 -10.26
CA GLN A 841 18.62 -8.96 -11.27
C GLN A 841 18.39 -10.33 -10.64
N THR A 842 17.53 -11.14 -11.25
CA THR A 842 17.23 -12.52 -10.83
C THR A 842 17.09 -13.45 -12.05
N LEU A 843 16.97 -14.76 -11.80
CA LEU A 843 16.89 -15.82 -12.82
C LEU A 843 15.50 -16.49 -12.79
N PRO A 844 14.48 -15.92 -13.47
CA PRO A 844 13.13 -16.47 -13.44
C PRO A 844 12.98 -17.80 -14.19
N ILE A 845 12.23 -18.71 -13.58
CA ILE A 845 11.68 -19.91 -14.22
C ILE A 845 10.22 -19.65 -14.56
N TYR A 846 9.93 -19.53 -15.86
CA TYR A 846 8.56 -19.44 -16.39
C TYR A 846 7.86 -20.81 -16.33
N THR A 847 6.63 -20.84 -15.84
CA THR A 847 5.82 -22.04 -15.67
C THR A 847 4.38 -21.83 -16.15
N THR A 848 3.63 -22.91 -16.26
CA THR A 848 2.20 -22.90 -16.60
C THR A 848 1.49 -24.04 -15.88
N SER A 849 0.29 -23.75 -15.34
CA SER A 849 -0.51 -24.75 -14.65
C SER A 849 -1.17 -25.71 -15.65
N ASP A 850 -0.69 -26.96 -15.74
CA ASP A 850 -1.19 -27.95 -16.70
C ASP A 850 -2.61 -28.40 -16.28
N SER A 851 -3.64 -27.74 -16.83
CA SER A 851 -5.06 -27.84 -16.41
C SER A 851 -5.26 -27.70 -14.89
N ARG A 852 -4.56 -26.74 -14.26
CA ARG A 852 -4.53 -26.53 -12.78
C ARG A 852 -3.98 -27.71 -11.95
N THR A 853 -3.40 -28.76 -12.56
CA THR A 853 -2.93 -29.96 -11.82
C THR A 853 -1.47 -29.91 -11.36
N ARG A 854 -0.61 -29.09 -11.98
CA ARG A 854 0.84 -29.00 -11.69
C ARG A 854 1.48 -27.80 -12.37
N ASN A 855 2.50 -27.21 -11.75
CA ASN A 855 3.27 -26.11 -12.32
C ASN A 855 4.37 -26.63 -13.26
N ARG A 856 4.05 -26.68 -14.55
CA ARG A 856 4.96 -27.19 -15.59
C ARG A 856 5.92 -26.10 -16.06
N MET A 857 7.23 -26.37 -15.98
CA MET A 857 8.27 -25.52 -16.57
C MET A 857 8.07 -25.31 -18.08
N LEU A 858 8.08 -24.04 -18.52
CA LEU A 858 8.20 -23.63 -19.91
C LEU A 858 9.68 -23.42 -20.28
N LYS A 859 10.01 -23.28 -21.57
CA LYS A 859 11.34 -22.83 -22.01
C LYS A 859 11.42 -21.31 -22.23
N TYR A 860 10.28 -20.71 -22.55
CA TYR A 860 10.13 -19.31 -22.89
C TYR A 860 8.77 -18.79 -22.40
N THR A 861 8.65 -17.47 -22.23
CA THR A 861 7.34 -16.80 -22.10
C THR A 861 6.50 -17.00 -23.36
N PRO A 862 5.18 -17.24 -23.25
CA PRO A 862 4.26 -17.07 -24.38
C PRO A 862 4.34 -15.65 -24.97
N GLU A 863 4.09 -15.50 -26.26
CA GLU A 863 4.27 -14.22 -26.96
C GLU A 863 3.24 -13.15 -26.55
N HIS A 864 2.01 -13.56 -26.25
CA HIS A 864 0.86 -12.66 -26.06
C HIS A 864 -0.05 -13.01 -24.86
N SER A 865 0.24 -14.08 -24.11
CA SER A 865 -0.48 -14.42 -22.88
C SER A 865 0.40 -14.20 -21.65
N TYR A 866 -0.24 -14.16 -20.49
CA TYR A 866 0.47 -14.35 -19.22
C TYR A 866 0.97 -15.80 -19.10
N CYS A 867 1.98 -15.97 -18.26
CA CYS A 867 2.45 -17.22 -17.70
C CYS A 867 2.83 -16.97 -16.23
N PHE A 868 3.01 -18.03 -15.46
CA PHE A 868 3.58 -17.87 -14.12
C PHE A 868 5.10 -17.76 -14.23
N ALA A 869 5.73 -17.09 -13.29
CA ALA A 869 7.16 -17.01 -13.11
C ALA A 869 7.46 -17.24 -11.64
N SER A 870 8.51 -18.02 -11.38
CA SER A 870 9.02 -18.20 -10.03
C SER A 870 10.50 -17.83 -10.02
N PHE A 871 10.86 -16.92 -9.13
CA PHE A 871 12.20 -16.36 -9.01
C PHE A 871 12.56 -16.13 -7.55
N TYR A 872 13.86 -16.14 -7.24
CA TYR A 872 14.38 -15.82 -5.93
C TYR A 872 14.56 -14.31 -5.76
N GLY A 873 14.21 -13.77 -4.61
CA GLY A 873 14.36 -12.34 -4.30
C GLY A 873 13.78 -11.95 -2.94
N PRO A 874 13.88 -10.65 -2.58
CA PRO A 874 13.19 -10.08 -1.43
C PRO A 874 11.68 -10.12 -1.67
N LEU A 875 10.93 -10.51 -0.65
CA LEU A 875 9.49 -10.73 -0.74
C LEU A 875 8.75 -9.38 -0.78
N CYS A 876 7.61 -9.32 -1.45
CA CYS A 876 6.75 -8.12 -1.51
C CYS A 876 5.29 -8.56 -1.49
N SER A 877 4.42 -7.75 -0.89
CA SER A 877 2.99 -8.04 -0.68
C SER A 877 2.25 -8.53 -1.94
N PRO A 878 1.32 -9.50 -1.83
CA PRO A 878 0.52 -9.95 -2.96
C PRO A 878 -0.26 -8.83 -3.67
N ASN A 879 -0.47 -9.00 -4.98
CA ASN A 879 -1.01 -8.02 -5.93
C ASN A 879 -0.11 -6.78 -6.19
N THR A 880 1.10 -6.69 -5.62
CA THR A 880 2.08 -5.67 -6.02
C THR A 880 2.52 -5.90 -7.48
N THR A 881 2.52 -4.82 -8.26
CA THR A 881 2.92 -4.79 -9.68
C THR A 881 4.43 -4.64 -9.84
N PHE A 882 4.98 -5.15 -10.95
CA PHE A 882 6.40 -5.01 -11.27
C PHE A 882 6.68 -4.93 -12.77
N CYS A 883 7.83 -4.32 -13.09
CA CYS A 883 8.40 -4.21 -14.42
C CYS A 883 9.68 -5.03 -14.52
N GLY A 884 9.92 -5.66 -15.68
CA GLY A 884 11.13 -6.43 -15.97
C GLY A 884 11.88 -5.88 -17.19
N ILE A 885 13.17 -5.60 -17.03
CA ILE A 885 14.07 -4.99 -18.01
C ILE A 885 15.20 -5.98 -18.32
N GLN A 886 15.57 -6.15 -19.59
CA GLN A 886 16.69 -7.04 -19.97
C GLN A 886 18.06 -6.36 -19.96
N VAL A 887 18.12 -5.10 -20.39
CA VAL A 887 19.35 -4.30 -20.48
C VAL A 887 19.07 -2.95 -19.85
N VAL A 888 19.91 -2.58 -18.89
CA VAL A 888 19.85 -1.29 -18.17
C VAL A 888 20.91 -0.33 -18.73
N ALA A 889 22.10 -0.85 -19.06
CA ALA A 889 23.20 -0.05 -19.59
C ALA A 889 22.88 0.57 -20.97
N ASN A 890 23.20 1.86 -21.11
CA ASN A 890 22.92 2.59 -22.35
C ASN A 890 23.82 2.19 -23.52
N SER A 891 25.08 1.80 -23.28
CA SER A 891 26.01 1.34 -24.31
C SER A 891 25.55 0.04 -25.02
N ASP A 892 24.80 -0.82 -24.33
CA ASP A 892 24.19 -2.04 -24.90
C ASP A 892 22.78 -1.80 -25.49
N THR A 893 22.26 -0.56 -25.49
CA THR A 893 20.87 -0.26 -25.89
C THR A 893 20.72 -0.14 -27.40
N THR A 894 20.19 -1.18 -28.04
CA THR A 894 20.02 -1.27 -29.51
C THR A 894 18.85 -0.46 -30.09
N GLY A 895 18.60 0.76 -29.60
CA GLY A 895 17.52 1.64 -30.07
C GLY A 895 16.11 1.04 -29.97
N SER A 896 15.92 0.06 -29.07
CA SER A 896 14.71 -0.77 -29.01
C SER A 896 14.18 -0.85 -27.58
N PHE A 897 12.87 -0.62 -27.43
CA PHE A 897 12.11 -0.62 -26.17
C PHE A 897 12.65 -1.59 -25.10
N ARG A 898 13.27 -1.03 -24.05
CA ARG A 898 14.07 -1.70 -23.01
C ARG A 898 13.24 -2.53 -22.02
N ILE A 899 11.99 -2.13 -21.76
CA ILE A 899 11.08 -2.83 -20.83
C ILE A 899 10.57 -4.12 -21.50
N ALA A 900 11.01 -5.26 -20.98
CA ALA A 900 10.88 -6.56 -21.61
C ALA A 900 9.67 -7.36 -21.10
N ALA A 901 9.32 -7.18 -19.82
CA ALA A 901 8.26 -7.88 -19.12
C ALA A 901 7.45 -6.95 -18.24
N THR A 902 6.18 -7.29 -17.98
CA THR A 902 5.40 -6.70 -16.87
C THR A 902 4.58 -7.79 -16.18
N GLY A 903 4.25 -7.59 -14.90
CA GLY A 903 3.55 -8.60 -14.12
C GLY A 903 3.03 -8.12 -12.76
N ILE A 904 2.44 -9.06 -12.03
CA ILE A 904 2.00 -8.92 -10.63
C ILE A 904 2.54 -10.06 -9.78
N VAL A 905 2.83 -9.80 -8.52
CA VAL A 905 3.03 -10.84 -7.50
C VAL A 905 1.66 -11.46 -7.18
N GLU A 906 1.57 -12.78 -7.19
CA GLU A 906 0.37 -13.50 -6.75
C GLU A 906 0.54 -14.08 -5.35
N GLU A 907 1.70 -14.68 -5.08
CA GLU A 907 1.92 -15.50 -3.90
C GLU A 907 3.41 -15.51 -3.50
N ILE A 908 3.67 -15.71 -2.21
CA ILE A 908 4.98 -15.68 -1.55
C ILE A 908 5.23 -17.08 -0.98
N ASP A 909 6.40 -17.67 -1.22
CA ASP A 909 6.73 -19.03 -0.75
C ASP A 909 8.22 -19.17 -0.38
N ALA A 910 8.56 -20.14 0.47
CA ALA A 910 9.93 -20.55 0.72
C ALA A 910 10.44 -21.56 -0.34
N SER A 911 9.56 -22.39 -0.91
CA SER A 911 9.93 -23.45 -1.86
C SER A 911 8.81 -23.74 -2.86
N VAL A 912 9.12 -23.99 -4.15
CA VAL A 912 8.07 -24.18 -5.17
C VAL A 912 8.28 -25.45 -5.97
N GLU A 913 7.26 -26.32 -5.98
CA GLU A 913 7.22 -27.49 -6.86
C GLU A 913 7.03 -27.09 -8.33
N ILE A 914 8.14 -27.03 -9.06
CA ILE A 914 8.15 -26.86 -10.52
C ILE A 914 8.56 -28.17 -11.17
N VAL A 915 7.73 -28.68 -12.09
CA VAL A 915 8.03 -29.92 -12.81
C VAL A 915 8.36 -29.68 -14.29
N LYS A 916 9.48 -30.22 -14.73
CA LYS A 916 9.86 -30.30 -16.15
C LYS A 916 9.45 -31.65 -16.70
N LYS A 917 8.74 -31.63 -17.84
CA LYS A 917 8.28 -32.84 -18.53
C LYS A 917 9.46 -33.60 -19.13
N LEU A 918 9.75 -34.78 -18.59
CA LEU A 918 10.72 -35.72 -19.16
C LEU A 918 9.98 -36.74 -20.05
N LYS A 919 10.62 -37.13 -21.16
CA LYS A 919 10.18 -38.24 -21.99
C LYS A 919 11.29 -39.28 -22.02
N LEU A 920 11.04 -40.47 -21.50
CA LEU A 920 11.83 -41.62 -21.90
C LEU A 920 11.27 -42.11 -23.23
N VAL A 921 12.14 -42.54 -24.13
CA VAL A 921 11.82 -42.88 -25.53
C VAL A 921 12.36 -44.27 -25.79
N GLY A 922 11.56 -45.14 -26.41
CA GLY A 922 11.95 -46.51 -26.72
C GLY A 922 11.40 -46.95 -28.08
N TYR A 923 12.00 -48.02 -28.61
CA TYR A 923 11.68 -48.55 -29.93
C TYR A 923 11.25 -50.02 -29.84
N PRO A 924 10.20 -50.45 -30.55
CA PRO A 924 9.77 -51.84 -30.55
C PRO A 924 10.72 -52.69 -31.40
N TYR A 925 11.32 -53.70 -30.78
CA TYR A 925 12.18 -54.68 -31.47
C TYR A 925 11.39 -55.88 -32.01
N LYS A 926 10.44 -56.40 -31.22
CA LYS A 926 9.62 -57.57 -31.58
C LYS A 926 8.17 -57.34 -31.21
N ILE A 927 7.25 -57.55 -32.14
CA ILE A 927 5.82 -57.20 -31.99
C ILE A 927 4.95 -58.41 -32.32
N PHE A 928 4.00 -58.72 -31.43
CA PHE A 928 3.06 -59.83 -31.56
C PHE A 928 1.69 -59.31 -32.04
N ARG A 929 0.60 -59.57 -31.30
CA ARG A 929 -0.71 -58.94 -31.51
C ARG A 929 -0.82 -57.68 -30.65
N ASN A 930 -1.01 -57.86 -29.33
CA ASN A 930 -1.10 -56.77 -28.36
C ASN A 930 0.18 -56.59 -27.51
N THR A 931 1.09 -57.56 -27.52
CA THR A 931 2.37 -57.48 -26.80
C THR A 931 3.52 -57.06 -27.71
N ALA A 932 4.49 -56.34 -27.15
CA ALA A 932 5.76 -56.03 -27.81
C ALA A 932 6.93 -56.09 -26.81
N PHE A 933 8.13 -56.34 -27.33
CA PHE A 933 9.40 -56.16 -26.64
C PHE A 933 10.05 -54.86 -27.11
N ILE A 934 10.46 -54.03 -26.15
CA ILE A 934 10.90 -52.65 -26.36
C ILE A 934 12.35 -52.54 -25.93
N LYS A 935 13.13 -51.77 -26.70
CA LYS A 935 14.55 -51.50 -26.48
C LYS A 935 14.85 -50.00 -26.39
N ASP A 936 16.08 -49.70 -25.98
CA ASP A 936 16.73 -48.38 -25.94
C ASP A 936 16.02 -47.31 -25.07
N MET A 937 15.17 -47.72 -24.12
CA MET A 937 14.44 -46.83 -23.20
C MET A 937 15.04 -46.78 -21.79
N PHE A 938 15.68 -47.87 -21.38
CA PHE A 938 16.34 -48.08 -20.10
C PHE A 938 17.67 -48.80 -20.36
N SER A 939 18.60 -48.67 -19.44
CA SER A 939 19.91 -49.34 -19.47
C SER A 939 19.88 -50.72 -18.80
N SER A 940 19.19 -50.85 -17.66
CA SER A 940 19.23 -52.04 -16.80
C SER A 940 17.86 -52.64 -16.52
N ALA A 941 17.83 -53.91 -16.10
CA ALA A 941 16.60 -54.56 -15.63
C ALA A 941 16.05 -53.92 -14.33
N MET A 942 16.92 -53.33 -13.49
CA MET A 942 16.53 -52.64 -12.25
C MET A 942 15.75 -51.35 -12.55
N GLU A 943 16.17 -50.58 -13.56
CA GLU A 943 15.40 -49.43 -14.03
C GLU A 943 14.02 -49.84 -14.54
N VAL A 944 13.93 -50.92 -15.33
CA VAL A 944 12.64 -51.43 -15.80
C VAL A 944 11.74 -51.83 -14.62
N ALA A 945 12.27 -52.53 -13.61
CA ALA A 945 11.50 -52.93 -12.43
C ALA A 945 10.94 -51.71 -11.67
N ARG A 946 11.72 -50.62 -11.57
CA ARG A 946 11.26 -49.33 -10.99
C ARG A 946 10.13 -48.66 -11.79
N PHE A 947 9.97 -49.01 -13.06
CA PHE A 947 8.90 -48.52 -13.94
C PHE A 947 7.92 -49.62 -14.37
N GLU A 948 7.86 -50.75 -13.66
CA GLU A 948 6.85 -51.79 -13.92
C GLU A 948 5.43 -51.26 -13.59
N GLY A 949 4.43 -51.63 -14.39
CA GLY A 949 3.09 -51.03 -14.35
C GLY A 949 2.97 -49.62 -14.95
N ALA A 950 4.08 -48.98 -15.37
CA ALA A 950 4.02 -47.61 -15.88
C ALA A 950 3.26 -47.51 -17.21
N GLN A 951 2.40 -46.50 -17.33
CA GLN A 951 1.64 -46.22 -18.55
C GLN A 951 2.54 -45.57 -19.62
N ILE A 952 2.55 -46.19 -20.80
CA ILE A 952 3.30 -45.76 -21.99
C ILE A 952 2.35 -45.50 -23.15
N LYS A 953 2.82 -44.74 -24.16
CA LYS A 953 2.00 -44.40 -25.34
C LYS A 953 2.86 -44.28 -26.60
N THR A 954 2.37 -44.82 -27.71
CA THR A 954 3.02 -44.62 -29.02
C THR A 954 2.73 -43.24 -29.60
N VAL A 955 3.61 -42.76 -30.48
CA VAL A 955 3.34 -41.54 -31.28
C VAL A 955 2.06 -41.69 -32.12
N SER A 956 1.73 -42.89 -32.60
CA SER A 956 0.48 -43.19 -33.30
C SER A 956 -0.79 -43.15 -32.41
N GLY A 957 -0.65 -43.03 -31.09
CA GLY A 957 -1.75 -42.75 -30.17
C GLY A 957 -2.13 -43.90 -29.23
N ILE A 958 -1.68 -45.12 -29.53
CA ILE A 958 -2.01 -46.38 -28.82
C ILE A 958 -1.42 -46.34 -27.41
N ARG A 959 -2.24 -46.59 -26.38
CA ARG A 959 -1.80 -46.71 -24.98
C ARG A 959 -1.28 -48.12 -24.70
N GLY A 960 -0.42 -48.23 -23.70
CA GLY A 960 0.09 -49.49 -23.20
C GLY A 960 0.69 -49.37 -21.81
N GLU A 961 1.26 -50.46 -21.33
CA GLU A 961 1.75 -50.63 -19.97
C GLU A 961 3.02 -51.49 -19.95
N ILE A 962 4.00 -51.12 -19.12
CA ILE A 962 5.21 -51.93 -18.86
C ILE A 962 4.82 -53.13 -17.98
N LYS A 963 5.11 -54.36 -18.43
CA LYS A 963 4.63 -55.59 -17.78
C LYS A 963 5.69 -56.53 -17.18
N ARG A 964 6.96 -56.43 -17.61
CA ARG A 964 8.14 -57.03 -16.96
C ARG A 964 9.43 -56.68 -17.69
N ALA A 965 10.55 -56.61 -16.98
CA ALA A 965 11.89 -56.73 -17.58
C ALA A 965 12.06 -58.05 -18.35
N LEU A 966 12.88 -58.02 -19.41
CA LEU A 966 13.49 -59.23 -19.97
C LEU A 966 14.79 -59.54 -19.22
N SER A 967 15.14 -60.82 -19.11
CA SER A 967 16.42 -61.25 -18.53
C SER A 967 17.60 -61.05 -19.47
N LYS A 968 17.38 -61.17 -20.79
CA LYS A 968 18.34 -60.84 -21.86
C LYS A 968 17.56 -60.33 -23.09
N PRO A 969 18.02 -59.26 -23.78
CA PRO A 969 19.08 -58.32 -23.38
C PRO A 969 18.65 -57.45 -22.18
N GLU A 970 19.60 -56.78 -21.55
CA GLU A 970 19.34 -55.86 -20.43
C GLU A 970 18.69 -54.54 -20.90
N GLY A 971 18.00 -53.86 -19.98
CA GLY A 971 17.20 -52.65 -20.26
C GLY A 971 15.96 -52.88 -21.15
N HIS A 972 15.82 -54.06 -21.75
CA HIS A 972 14.70 -54.44 -22.59
C HIS A 972 13.52 -54.91 -21.74
N PHE A 973 12.30 -54.66 -22.20
CA PHE A 973 11.09 -55.00 -21.44
C PHE A 973 9.91 -55.41 -22.31
N ARG A 974 9.00 -56.19 -21.71
CA ARG A 974 7.73 -56.58 -22.30
C ARG A 974 6.67 -55.56 -21.92
N ALA A 975 5.93 -55.09 -22.92
CA ALA A 975 4.74 -54.26 -22.73
C ALA A 975 3.50 -54.86 -23.40
N THR A 976 2.33 -54.45 -22.91
CA THR A 976 1.01 -54.70 -23.49
C THR A 976 0.39 -53.39 -24.00
N PHE A 977 -0.23 -53.43 -25.17
CA PHE A 977 -0.87 -52.29 -25.85
C PHE A 977 -2.33 -52.60 -26.22
N GLU A 978 -3.13 -51.56 -26.43
CA GLU A 978 -4.53 -51.67 -26.86
C GLU A 978 -4.71 -52.36 -28.23
N ASP A 979 -3.80 -52.10 -29.17
CA ASP A 979 -3.79 -52.67 -30.52
C ASP A 979 -2.34 -52.84 -31.02
N LYS A 980 -2.17 -53.50 -32.17
CA LYS A 980 -0.88 -53.82 -32.77
C LYS A 980 -0.13 -52.57 -33.26
N ILE A 981 0.91 -52.21 -32.52
CA ILE A 981 1.90 -51.20 -32.90
C ILE A 981 2.74 -51.63 -34.13
N LEU A 982 3.44 -50.68 -34.76
CA LEU A 982 4.34 -50.91 -35.89
C LEU A 982 5.82 -50.86 -35.49
N LEU A 983 6.72 -51.49 -36.27
CA LEU A 983 8.17 -51.38 -36.05
C LEU A 983 8.70 -49.95 -36.21
N SER A 984 7.95 -49.08 -36.90
CA SER A 984 8.22 -47.66 -37.05
C SER A 984 7.60 -46.77 -35.96
N ASP A 985 6.87 -47.33 -35.00
CA ASP A 985 6.31 -46.54 -33.90
C ASP A 985 7.40 -46.19 -32.88
N VAL A 986 7.41 -44.94 -32.44
CA VAL A 986 8.21 -44.49 -31.30
C VAL A 986 7.33 -44.55 -30.05
N ILE A 987 7.85 -45.16 -28.98
CA ILE A 987 7.14 -45.40 -27.72
C ILE A 987 7.65 -44.40 -26.67
N VAL A 988 6.74 -43.79 -25.92
CA VAL A 988 7.06 -42.71 -24.99
C VAL A 988 6.45 -42.96 -23.62
N LEU A 989 7.28 -42.90 -22.59
CA LEU A 989 6.88 -42.79 -21.19
C LEU A 989 6.93 -41.32 -20.80
N ARG A 990 5.81 -40.75 -20.35
CA ARG A 990 5.74 -39.35 -19.88
C ARG A 990 6.03 -39.31 -18.38
N SER A 991 7.24 -38.91 -18.03
CA SER A 991 7.65 -38.65 -16.65
C SER A 991 7.70 -37.14 -16.36
N TRP A 992 7.90 -36.80 -15.09
CA TRP A 992 8.01 -35.43 -14.58
C TRP A 992 9.20 -35.38 -13.64
N TYR A 993 10.09 -34.41 -13.84
CA TYR A 993 11.30 -34.22 -13.05
C TYR A 993 11.21 -32.87 -12.32
N PRO A 994 11.37 -32.80 -10.99
CA PRO A 994 11.34 -31.55 -10.25
C PRO A 994 12.54 -30.67 -10.64
N VAL A 995 12.34 -29.35 -10.71
CA VAL A 995 13.38 -28.38 -11.08
C VAL A 995 13.40 -27.25 -10.07
N HIS A 996 14.47 -27.17 -9.30
CA HIS A 996 14.68 -26.08 -8.34
C HIS A 996 15.06 -24.77 -9.03
N ILE A 997 14.70 -23.66 -8.39
CA ILE A 997 15.03 -22.30 -8.84
C ILE A 997 16.44 -21.95 -8.35
N LYS A 998 17.20 -21.23 -9.17
CA LYS A 998 18.52 -20.72 -8.76
C LYS A 998 18.35 -19.57 -7.77
N LYS A 999 18.92 -19.69 -6.57
CA LYS A 999 19.01 -18.62 -5.57
C LYS A 999 20.03 -17.55 -6.01
N PHE A 1000 19.69 -16.80 -7.05
CA PHE A 1000 20.50 -15.68 -7.56
C PHE A 1000 19.73 -14.37 -7.37
N TYR A 1001 20.40 -13.41 -6.74
CA TYR A 1001 19.93 -12.05 -6.48
C TYR A 1001 21.12 -11.12 -6.59
N ASN A 1002 20.98 -10.03 -7.34
CA ASN A 1002 22.01 -9.00 -7.47
C ASN A 1002 21.32 -7.61 -7.56
N PRO A 1003 21.45 -6.72 -6.55
CA PRO A 1003 20.80 -5.41 -6.57
C PRO A 1003 21.43 -4.48 -7.62
N VAL A 1004 20.63 -3.53 -8.15
CA VAL A 1004 21.11 -2.52 -9.11
C VAL A 1004 21.62 -1.29 -8.35
N THR A 1005 22.88 -1.36 -7.92
CA THR A 1005 23.63 -0.34 -7.19
C THR A 1005 24.11 0.82 -8.08
N SER A 1006 23.21 1.36 -8.90
CA SER A 1006 23.55 2.37 -9.93
C SER A 1006 24.08 3.69 -9.36
N LEU A 1007 23.81 4.06 -8.10
CA LEU A 1007 24.30 5.30 -7.52
C LEU A 1007 25.73 5.19 -6.94
N LEU A 1008 26.24 3.97 -6.74
CA LEU A 1008 27.63 3.73 -6.32
C LEU A 1008 28.62 3.85 -7.48
N LEU A 1009 28.17 3.68 -8.73
CA LEU A 1009 29.03 3.77 -9.91
C LEU A 1009 29.40 5.22 -10.24
N GLN A 1010 30.64 5.45 -10.66
CA GLN A 1010 31.05 6.69 -11.35
C GLN A 1010 30.16 6.93 -12.58
N ASN A 1011 30.11 5.96 -13.50
CA ASN A 1011 29.19 5.96 -14.64
C ASN A 1011 27.83 5.36 -14.25
N LYS A 1012 26.99 6.14 -13.57
CA LYS A 1012 25.68 5.72 -13.01
C LYS A 1012 24.73 5.02 -14.01
N THR A 1013 24.85 5.33 -15.30
CA THR A 1013 24.06 4.74 -16.39
C THR A 1013 24.55 3.37 -16.87
N GLU A 1014 25.79 2.98 -16.59
CA GLU A 1014 26.45 1.82 -17.21
C GLU A 1014 26.44 0.54 -16.35
N TRP A 1015 25.43 0.37 -15.50
CA TRP A 1015 25.32 -0.83 -14.66
C TRP A 1015 25.23 -2.12 -15.49
N LYS A 1016 26.23 -3.00 -15.35
CA LYS A 1016 26.39 -4.26 -16.10
C LYS A 1016 26.32 -5.46 -15.15
N GLY A 1017 25.16 -6.12 -15.12
CA GLY A 1017 24.95 -7.38 -14.42
C GLY A 1017 25.31 -8.63 -15.25
N LEU A 1018 24.75 -9.77 -14.87
CA LEU A 1018 24.86 -11.02 -15.61
C LEU A 1018 24.31 -10.85 -17.05
N ARG A 1019 25.09 -11.26 -18.04
CA ARG A 1019 24.76 -11.14 -19.47
C ARG A 1019 23.71 -12.17 -19.92
N LEU A 1020 22.92 -11.84 -20.94
CA LEU A 1020 21.95 -12.75 -21.55
C LEU A 1020 22.66 -13.94 -22.23
N THR A 1021 22.01 -15.11 -22.32
CA THR A 1021 22.67 -16.30 -22.89
C THR A 1021 22.99 -16.17 -24.39
N GLY A 1022 22.37 -15.22 -25.10
CA GLY A 1022 22.77 -14.82 -26.45
C GLY A 1022 24.03 -13.95 -26.48
N GLN A 1023 24.19 -13.00 -25.55
CA GLN A 1023 25.38 -12.16 -25.43
C GLN A 1023 26.61 -12.97 -25.00
N ILE A 1024 26.44 -13.90 -24.05
CA ILE A 1024 27.51 -14.80 -23.60
C ILE A 1024 28.01 -15.64 -24.79
N ARG A 1025 27.10 -16.21 -25.59
CA ARG A 1025 27.43 -16.98 -26.79
C ARG A 1025 28.17 -16.15 -27.84
N ALA A 1026 27.69 -14.94 -28.14
CA ALA A 1026 28.36 -14.05 -29.08
C ALA A 1026 29.77 -13.69 -28.60
N ALA A 1027 29.95 -13.33 -27.33
CA ALA A 1027 31.25 -13.00 -26.75
C ALA A 1027 32.22 -14.20 -26.67
N MET A 1028 31.72 -15.43 -26.70
CA MET A 1028 32.51 -16.67 -26.72
C MET A 1028 32.58 -17.32 -28.11
N ASN A 1029 32.02 -16.70 -29.16
CA ASN A 1029 31.86 -17.25 -30.51
C ASN A 1029 31.21 -18.67 -30.54
N LEU A 1030 30.30 -18.95 -29.61
CA LEU A 1030 29.61 -20.24 -29.50
C LEU A 1030 28.27 -20.24 -30.25
N GLU A 1031 28.09 -21.21 -31.15
CA GLU A 1031 26.84 -21.39 -31.89
C GLU A 1031 25.62 -21.72 -30.99
N THR A 1032 24.42 -21.54 -31.53
CA THR A 1032 23.18 -21.94 -30.86
C THR A 1032 22.91 -23.44 -31.08
N PRO A 1033 22.87 -24.28 -30.02
CA PRO A 1033 22.76 -25.72 -30.16
C PRO A 1033 21.39 -26.13 -30.74
N MET A 1034 21.41 -26.86 -31.86
CA MET A 1034 20.23 -27.28 -32.60
C MET A 1034 20.35 -28.76 -33.01
N ASN A 1035 19.54 -29.63 -32.42
CA ASN A 1035 19.51 -31.05 -32.80
C ASN A 1035 18.79 -31.23 -34.15
N PRO A 1036 19.41 -31.82 -35.20
CA PRO A 1036 18.79 -31.95 -36.53
C PRO A 1036 17.46 -32.72 -36.55
N ASP A 1037 17.28 -33.68 -35.63
CA ASP A 1037 16.05 -34.47 -35.49
C ASP A 1037 14.92 -33.74 -34.77
N SER A 1038 15.23 -32.61 -34.12
CA SER A 1038 14.23 -31.72 -33.50
C SER A 1038 13.72 -30.64 -34.47
N ALA A 1039 14.34 -30.49 -35.64
CA ALA A 1039 13.88 -29.56 -36.67
C ALA A 1039 12.67 -30.13 -37.42
N TYR A 1040 11.59 -29.35 -37.50
CA TYR A 1040 10.38 -29.76 -38.24
C TYR A 1040 10.65 -29.82 -39.75
N LYS A 1041 10.32 -30.97 -40.35
CA LYS A 1041 10.43 -31.22 -41.79
C LYS A 1041 9.04 -31.41 -42.39
N LYS A 1042 8.83 -31.03 -43.66
CA LYS A 1042 7.57 -31.25 -44.39
C LYS A 1042 7.38 -32.76 -44.60
N VAL A 1043 6.43 -33.37 -43.89
CA VAL A 1043 6.18 -34.82 -43.97
C VAL A 1043 5.21 -35.13 -45.12
N GLU A 1044 5.74 -35.67 -46.21
CA GLU A 1044 4.93 -36.16 -47.33
C GLU A 1044 4.48 -37.60 -47.06
N ARG A 1045 3.16 -37.86 -47.14
CA ARG A 1045 2.55 -39.15 -46.81
C ARG A 1045 2.04 -39.83 -48.07
N ALA A 1046 2.58 -41.01 -48.37
CA ALA A 1046 2.05 -41.87 -49.42
C ALA A 1046 0.63 -42.37 -49.09
N GLU A 1047 -0.16 -42.67 -50.13
CA GLU A 1047 -1.49 -43.25 -49.97
C GLU A 1047 -1.39 -44.68 -49.40
N ARG A 1048 -1.87 -44.87 -48.17
CA ARG A 1048 -1.82 -46.18 -47.48
C ARG A 1048 -2.88 -47.13 -48.02
N ARG A 1049 -2.55 -47.85 -49.09
CA ARG A 1049 -3.35 -48.97 -49.61
C ARG A 1049 -3.17 -50.20 -48.72
N PHE A 1050 -4.27 -50.76 -48.22
CA PHE A 1050 -4.26 -51.97 -47.40
C PHE A 1050 -4.40 -53.22 -48.28
N ASN A 1051 -3.89 -54.35 -47.79
CA ASN A 1051 -4.10 -55.66 -48.43
C ASN A 1051 -5.58 -56.07 -48.33
N GLY A 1052 -6.10 -56.71 -49.38
CA GLY A 1052 -7.43 -57.31 -49.35
C GLY A 1052 -7.57 -58.43 -48.32
N LEU A 1053 -8.79 -58.66 -47.84
CA LEU A 1053 -9.11 -59.67 -46.84
C LEU A 1053 -8.72 -61.08 -47.31
N LYS A 1054 -7.85 -61.74 -46.55
CA LYS A 1054 -7.49 -63.16 -46.75
C LYS A 1054 -8.28 -64.02 -45.78
N ILE A 1055 -9.31 -64.70 -46.26
CA ILE A 1055 -10.09 -65.67 -45.48
C ILE A 1055 -9.29 -66.96 -45.35
N PRO A 1056 -9.18 -67.57 -44.14
CA PRO A 1056 -8.54 -68.89 -43.97
C PRO A 1056 -9.21 -69.97 -44.80
N SER A 1057 -8.42 -70.89 -45.37
CA SER A 1057 -8.92 -71.96 -46.26
C SER A 1057 -9.82 -72.99 -45.57
N SER A 1058 -9.74 -73.10 -44.24
CA SER A 1058 -10.71 -73.83 -43.40
C SER A 1058 -12.09 -73.16 -43.45
N ILE A 1059 -12.16 -71.88 -43.08
CA ILE A 1059 -13.39 -71.08 -43.08
C ILE A 1059 -14.00 -71.00 -44.50
N GLN A 1060 -13.19 -70.81 -45.54
CA GLN A 1060 -13.69 -70.75 -46.92
C GLN A 1060 -14.39 -72.04 -47.38
N LYS A 1061 -14.04 -73.20 -46.80
CA LYS A 1061 -14.72 -74.48 -47.04
C LYS A 1061 -15.99 -74.65 -46.19
N SER A 1062 -16.02 -74.10 -44.97
CA SER A 1062 -17.17 -74.25 -44.04
C SER A 1062 -18.22 -73.13 -44.14
N LEU A 1063 -18.02 -72.14 -45.01
CA LEU A 1063 -19.03 -71.11 -45.30
C LEU A 1063 -20.27 -71.73 -45.96
N PRO A 1064 -21.50 -71.41 -45.50
CA PRO A 1064 -22.73 -71.78 -46.19
C PRO A 1064 -22.71 -71.35 -47.66
N PHE A 1065 -23.26 -72.20 -48.56
CA PHE A 1065 -23.18 -72.05 -50.03
C PHE A 1065 -23.43 -70.62 -50.54
N LYS A 1066 -24.50 -69.96 -50.06
CA LYS A 1066 -24.87 -68.58 -50.44
C LYS A 1066 -23.83 -67.51 -50.07
N SER A 1067 -22.94 -67.80 -49.12
CA SER A 1067 -21.88 -66.91 -48.63
C SER A 1067 -20.48 -67.29 -49.12
N GLN A 1068 -20.35 -68.36 -49.91
CA GLN A 1068 -19.05 -68.87 -50.34
C GLN A 1068 -18.36 -67.91 -51.33
N VAL A 1069 -17.07 -67.64 -51.10
CA VAL A 1069 -16.33 -66.65 -51.91
C VAL A 1069 -15.86 -67.26 -53.24
N HIS A 1070 -16.49 -66.82 -54.32
CA HIS A 1070 -16.29 -67.27 -55.71
C HIS A 1070 -14.99 -66.73 -56.33
N GLN A 1071 -13.83 -67.14 -55.79
CA GLN A 1071 -12.53 -66.71 -56.30
C GLN A 1071 -11.97 -67.67 -57.36
N MET A 1072 -12.11 -67.31 -58.63
CA MET A 1072 -11.53 -68.08 -59.75
C MET A 1072 -10.00 -68.08 -59.70
N LYS A 1073 -9.38 -69.23 -59.97
CA LYS A 1073 -7.90 -69.34 -60.11
C LYS A 1073 -7.47 -68.76 -61.47
N PRO A 1074 -6.34 -68.03 -61.56
CA PRO A 1074 -5.84 -67.50 -62.83
C PRO A 1074 -5.47 -68.65 -63.79
N GLN A 1075 -5.85 -68.53 -65.06
CA GLN A 1075 -5.72 -69.60 -66.03
C GLN A 1075 -4.26 -69.76 -66.51
N LYS A 1076 -3.60 -70.83 -66.09
CA LYS A 1076 -2.19 -71.12 -66.44
C LYS A 1076 -1.96 -71.60 -67.88
N LYS A 1077 -2.95 -72.25 -68.51
CA LYS A 1077 -2.85 -72.78 -69.89
C LYS A 1077 -3.45 -71.78 -70.88
N LYS A 1078 -2.69 -71.32 -71.87
CA LYS A 1078 -3.21 -70.51 -72.99
C LYS A 1078 -4.21 -71.33 -73.82
N THR A 1079 -5.48 -70.94 -73.81
CA THR A 1079 -6.56 -71.58 -74.57
C THR A 1079 -6.37 -71.40 -76.08
N TYR A 1080 -7.08 -72.20 -76.89
CA TYR A 1080 -7.11 -72.00 -78.35
C TYR A 1080 -7.60 -70.58 -78.72
N MET A 1081 -8.64 -70.07 -78.05
CA MET A 1081 -9.13 -68.69 -78.27
C MET A 1081 -8.07 -67.64 -77.94
N ALA A 1082 -7.29 -67.83 -76.88
CA ALA A 1082 -6.18 -66.93 -76.52
C ALA A 1082 -4.95 -67.06 -77.46
N LYS A 1083 -4.85 -68.14 -78.24
CA LYS A 1083 -3.85 -68.31 -79.32
C LYS A 1083 -4.35 -67.76 -80.67
N ARG A 1084 -5.65 -67.85 -80.93
CA ARG A 1084 -6.33 -67.39 -82.17
C ARG A 1084 -6.59 -65.87 -82.20
N ALA A 1085 -6.51 -65.19 -81.05
CA ALA A 1085 -6.72 -63.75 -80.95
C ALA A 1085 -5.71 -62.97 -81.80
N VAL A 1086 -6.20 -62.17 -82.75
CA VAL A 1086 -5.40 -61.38 -83.69
C VAL A 1086 -4.62 -60.28 -82.95
N VAL A 1087 -3.34 -60.12 -83.28
CA VAL A 1087 -2.49 -59.04 -82.76
C VAL A 1087 -2.73 -57.78 -83.59
N LEU A 1088 -3.23 -56.74 -82.94
CA LEU A 1088 -3.73 -55.54 -83.62
C LEU A 1088 -2.62 -54.59 -84.09
N GLY A 1089 -2.86 -53.95 -85.23
CA GLY A 1089 -1.92 -53.09 -85.94
C GLY A 1089 -1.66 -51.73 -85.28
N GLY A 1090 -0.75 -50.95 -85.88
CA GLY A 1090 -0.21 -49.73 -85.29
C GLY A 1090 -1.25 -48.68 -84.90
N GLU A 1091 -2.27 -48.47 -85.72
CA GLU A 1091 -3.30 -47.43 -85.50
C GLU A 1091 -4.34 -47.86 -84.47
N GLU A 1092 -4.92 -49.05 -84.60
CA GLU A 1092 -5.87 -49.59 -83.62
C GLU A 1092 -5.25 -49.70 -82.21
N LYS A 1093 -3.97 -50.07 -82.13
CA LYS A 1093 -3.22 -50.13 -80.87
C LYS A 1093 -3.03 -48.73 -80.25
N LYS A 1094 -2.76 -47.70 -81.07
CA LYS A 1094 -2.75 -46.30 -80.63
C LYS A 1094 -4.14 -45.85 -80.17
N ALA A 1095 -5.19 -46.15 -80.93
CA ALA A 1095 -6.58 -45.80 -80.62
C ALA A 1095 -7.06 -46.43 -79.30
N ARG A 1096 -6.81 -47.74 -79.08
CA ARG A 1096 -7.12 -48.42 -77.81
C ARG A 1096 -6.32 -47.84 -76.64
N SER A 1097 -5.04 -47.53 -76.83
CA SER A 1097 -4.22 -46.85 -75.81
C SER A 1097 -4.74 -45.46 -75.47
N PHE A 1098 -5.19 -44.69 -76.47
CA PHE A 1098 -5.80 -43.38 -76.30
C PHE A 1098 -7.13 -43.48 -75.54
N MET A 1099 -8.04 -44.36 -75.96
CA MET A 1099 -9.30 -44.59 -75.23
C MET A 1099 -9.07 -45.04 -73.78
N GLN A 1100 -8.09 -45.92 -73.53
CA GLN A 1100 -7.71 -46.33 -72.17
C GLN A 1100 -7.21 -45.16 -71.32
N LYS A 1101 -6.44 -44.23 -71.89
CA LYS A 1101 -6.01 -42.98 -71.22
C LYS A 1101 -7.19 -42.05 -70.95
N VAL A 1102 -8.09 -41.84 -71.92
CA VAL A 1102 -9.29 -41.01 -71.77
C VAL A 1102 -10.20 -41.56 -70.67
N LEU A 1103 -10.47 -42.87 -70.67
CA LEU A 1103 -11.29 -43.53 -69.66
C LEU A 1103 -10.67 -43.45 -68.26
N THR A 1104 -9.37 -43.76 -68.10
CA THR A 1104 -8.72 -43.68 -66.78
C THR A 1104 -8.64 -42.25 -66.24
N VAL A 1105 -8.42 -41.24 -67.10
CA VAL A 1105 -8.51 -39.83 -66.72
C VAL A 1105 -9.94 -39.44 -66.34
N SER A 1106 -10.95 -39.93 -67.05
CA SER A 1106 -12.36 -39.68 -66.69
C SER A 1106 -12.73 -40.30 -65.34
N SER A 1107 -12.38 -41.57 -65.11
CA SER A 1107 -12.62 -42.24 -63.82
C SER A 1107 -11.93 -41.50 -62.66
N ALA A 1108 -10.65 -41.14 -62.80
CA ALA A 1108 -9.93 -40.40 -61.76
C ALA A 1108 -10.48 -38.97 -61.54
N LYS A 1109 -11.00 -38.31 -62.59
CA LYS A 1109 -11.69 -37.01 -62.50
C LYS A 1109 -13.04 -37.14 -61.79
N GLU A 1110 -13.78 -38.20 -62.07
CA GLU A 1110 -15.03 -38.53 -61.38
C GLU A 1110 -14.82 -38.90 -59.92
N GLU A 1111 -13.83 -39.72 -59.59
CA GLU A 1111 -13.49 -40.08 -58.21
C GLU A 1111 -13.13 -38.84 -57.40
N LYS A 1112 -12.25 -37.97 -57.93
CA LYS A 1112 -11.92 -36.67 -57.29
C LYS A 1112 -13.16 -35.78 -57.12
N LYS A 1113 -14.09 -35.77 -58.08
CA LYS A 1113 -15.37 -35.04 -57.99
C LYS A 1113 -16.29 -35.67 -56.92
N LYS A 1114 -16.37 -37.00 -56.85
CA LYS A 1114 -17.18 -37.76 -55.87
C LYS A 1114 -16.67 -37.52 -54.45
N VAL A 1115 -15.36 -37.59 -54.22
CA VAL A 1115 -14.72 -37.28 -52.92
C VAL A 1115 -14.97 -35.82 -52.53
N LYS A 1116 -14.68 -34.85 -53.41
CA LYS A 1116 -14.94 -33.41 -53.13
C LYS A 1116 -16.41 -33.14 -52.79
N ASN A 1117 -17.34 -33.80 -53.46
CA ASN A 1117 -18.77 -33.70 -53.17
C ASN A 1117 -19.15 -34.37 -51.85
N GLN A 1118 -18.51 -35.47 -51.46
CA GLN A 1118 -18.70 -36.12 -50.15
C GLN A 1118 -18.18 -35.25 -49.01
N ASP A 1119 -17.00 -34.62 -49.15
CA ASP A 1119 -16.46 -33.69 -48.16
C ASP A 1119 -17.35 -32.45 -48.01
N ALA A 1120 -17.79 -31.85 -49.11
CA ALA A 1120 -18.75 -30.73 -49.09
C ALA A 1120 -20.10 -31.14 -48.47
N ARG A 1121 -20.60 -32.35 -48.73
CA ARG A 1121 -21.80 -32.89 -48.08
C ARG A 1121 -21.60 -33.10 -46.59
N LYS A 1122 -20.42 -33.56 -46.15
CA LYS A 1122 -20.06 -33.77 -44.75
C LYS A 1122 -19.95 -32.45 -43.98
N GLU A 1123 -19.37 -31.43 -44.59
CA GLU A 1123 -19.33 -30.08 -44.03
C GLU A 1123 -20.75 -29.46 -43.95
N ARG A 1124 -21.56 -29.59 -45.01
CA ARG A 1124 -22.96 -29.16 -45.02
C ARG A 1124 -23.78 -29.86 -43.93
N LEU A 1125 -23.61 -31.17 -43.76
CA LEU A 1125 -24.29 -31.94 -42.71
C LEU A 1125 -23.88 -31.47 -41.32
N LYS A 1126 -22.59 -31.19 -41.08
CA LYS A 1126 -22.10 -30.63 -39.81
C LYS A 1126 -22.65 -29.22 -39.53
N LYS A 1127 -22.86 -28.40 -40.55
CA LYS A 1127 -23.52 -27.08 -40.42
C LYS A 1127 -25.03 -27.23 -40.14
N LEU A 1128 -25.69 -28.16 -40.83
CA LEU A 1128 -27.13 -28.40 -40.69
C LEU A 1128 -27.46 -28.96 -39.30
N ALA A 1129 -26.71 -29.95 -38.81
CA ALA A 1129 -26.87 -30.47 -37.45
C ALA A 1129 -26.73 -29.39 -36.36
N LYS A 1130 -25.81 -28.43 -36.52
CA LYS A 1130 -25.69 -27.26 -35.61
C LYS A 1130 -26.88 -26.31 -35.67
N LEU A 1131 -27.50 -26.15 -36.85
CA LEU A 1131 -28.70 -25.33 -37.00
C LEU A 1131 -29.93 -26.03 -36.42
N GLU A 1132 -30.00 -27.36 -36.52
CA GLU A 1132 -31.01 -28.18 -35.86
C GLU A 1132 -30.84 -28.18 -34.33
N GLU A 1133 -29.62 -28.28 -33.82
CA GLU A 1133 -29.27 -28.13 -32.40
C GLU A 1133 -29.82 -26.81 -31.83
N ILE A 1134 -29.42 -25.66 -32.41
CA ILE A 1134 -29.91 -24.31 -32.04
C ILE A 1134 -31.43 -24.18 -32.22
N LYS A 1135 -32.02 -24.84 -33.22
CA LYS A 1135 -33.48 -24.87 -33.38
C LYS A 1135 -34.15 -25.62 -32.24
N THR A 1136 -33.64 -26.79 -31.85
CA THR A 1136 -34.21 -27.58 -30.74
C THR A 1136 -34.08 -26.85 -29.40
N GLU A 1137 -33.04 -26.05 -29.19
CA GLU A 1137 -32.93 -25.17 -28.02
C GLU A 1137 -34.04 -24.11 -28.03
N LYS A 1138 -34.21 -23.38 -29.14
CA LYS A 1138 -35.30 -22.39 -29.28
C LYS A 1138 -36.69 -22.99 -29.19
N ASP A 1139 -36.90 -24.20 -29.72
CA ASP A 1139 -38.18 -24.90 -29.60
C ASP A 1139 -38.42 -25.40 -28.15
N LYS A 1140 -37.38 -25.81 -27.41
CA LYS A 1140 -37.46 -26.09 -25.96
C LYS A 1140 -37.78 -24.82 -25.15
N GLU A 1141 -37.10 -23.71 -25.41
CA GLU A 1141 -37.37 -22.41 -24.77
C GLU A 1141 -38.81 -21.93 -25.07
N ARG A 1142 -39.24 -21.98 -26.34
CA ARG A 1142 -40.59 -21.61 -26.75
C ARG A 1142 -41.62 -22.51 -26.10
N LYS A 1143 -41.38 -23.83 -26.01
CA LYS A 1143 -42.25 -24.78 -25.30
C LYS A 1143 -42.29 -24.47 -23.80
N LYS A 1144 -41.15 -24.20 -23.14
CA LYS A 1144 -41.09 -23.80 -21.72
C LYS A 1144 -41.85 -22.50 -21.46
N ARG A 1145 -41.64 -21.47 -22.27
CA ARG A 1145 -42.35 -20.18 -22.17
C ARG A 1145 -43.85 -20.32 -22.43
N TYR A 1146 -44.24 -21.18 -23.39
CA TYR A 1146 -45.65 -21.51 -23.63
C TYR A 1146 -46.28 -22.21 -22.42
N PHE A 1147 -45.64 -23.25 -21.86
CA PHE A 1147 -46.16 -23.94 -20.68
C PHE A 1147 -46.12 -23.10 -19.40
N GLN A 1148 -45.19 -22.15 -19.25
CA GLN A 1148 -45.25 -21.14 -18.18
C GLN A 1148 -46.43 -20.16 -18.37
N GLY A 1149 -46.75 -19.81 -19.61
CA GLY A 1149 -47.94 -19.00 -19.94
C GLY A 1149 -49.26 -19.75 -19.73
N GLU A 1150 -49.32 -21.03 -20.15
CA GLU A 1150 -50.42 -21.95 -19.85
C GLU A 1150 -50.58 -22.14 -18.34
N GLY A 1151 -49.50 -22.44 -17.60
CA GLY A 1151 -49.55 -22.65 -16.15
C GLY A 1151 -50.12 -21.45 -15.41
N LYS A 1152 -49.68 -20.23 -15.75
CA LYS A 1152 -50.25 -18.98 -15.19
C LYS A 1152 -51.69 -18.69 -15.62
N LYS A 1153 -52.18 -19.29 -16.71
CA LYS A 1153 -53.60 -19.26 -17.09
C LYS A 1153 -54.41 -20.33 -16.36
N ARG A 1154 -53.86 -21.53 -16.20
CA ARG A 1154 -54.51 -22.70 -15.59
C ARG A 1154 -54.66 -22.55 -14.09
N GLN A 1155 -53.63 -22.06 -13.38
CA GLN A 1155 -53.79 -21.60 -11.98
C GLN A 1155 -54.93 -20.57 -11.81
N HIS A 1156 -55.22 -19.79 -12.87
CA HIS A 1156 -56.29 -18.80 -12.90
C HIS A 1156 -57.69 -19.36 -13.27
N THR A 1157 -57.79 -20.65 -13.64
CA THR A 1157 -59.04 -21.39 -13.92
C THR A 1157 -59.28 -22.54 -12.96
N ASP A 1158 -58.23 -23.18 -12.47
CA ASP A 1158 -58.31 -24.26 -11.48
C ASP A 1158 -58.79 -23.70 -10.13
N SER A 1159 -58.40 -22.45 -9.81
CA SER A 1159 -58.99 -21.64 -8.72
C SER A 1159 -60.47 -21.25 -8.93
N SER A 1160 -61.12 -21.75 -9.99
CA SER A 1160 -62.57 -21.66 -10.22
C SER A 1160 -63.23 -23.02 -10.46
N THR A 1161 -62.50 -24.12 -10.27
CA THR A 1161 -62.97 -25.49 -10.57
C THR A 1161 -62.67 -26.50 -9.45
N ASP A 1162 -61.66 -26.27 -8.60
CA ASP A 1162 -61.18 -27.28 -7.64
C ASP A 1162 -61.89 -27.26 -6.27
N ARG A 1163 -63.18 -27.65 -6.28
CA ARG A 1163 -63.89 -28.25 -5.14
C ARG A 1163 -64.85 -29.33 -5.62
N GLY A 1164 -64.34 -30.36 -6.28
CA GLY A 1164 -65.20 -31.49 -6.69
C GLY A 1164 -64.61 -32.58 -7.57
N SER A 1165 -63.85 -33.52 -6.99
CA SER A 1165 -64.11 -34.98 -7.15
C SER A 1165 -63.04 -35.86 -6.49
N ASN A 1166 -63.10 -36.02 -5.17
CA ASN A 1166 -62.31 -37.06 -4.49
C ASN A 1166 -62.95 -38.45 -4.73
N LYS A 1167 -62.66 -39.09 -5.87
CA LYS A 1167 -63.25 -40.39 -6.25
C LYS A 1167 -62.44 -41.15 -7.31
N ARG A 1168 -61.66 -42.16 -6.85
CA ARG A 1168 -61.12 -43.33 -7.59
C ARG A 1168 -60.55 -43.05 -9.01
N ARG A 1169 -59.27 -43.32 -9.26
CA ARG A 1169 -58.66 -44.65 -9.09
C ARG A 1169 -57.15 -44.59 -9.26
#